data_AF-A0A8I1UHX6-F1
#
_entry.id   AF-A0A8I1UHX6-F1
#
_cell.length_a   1.000
_cell.length_b   1.000
_cell.length_c   1.000
_cell.angle_alpha   90.00
_cell.angle_beta   90.00
_cell.angle_gamma   90.00
#
_symmetry.space_group_name_H-M   'P 1'
#
loop_
_entity.id
_entity.type
_entity.pdbx_description
1 polymer ?
#
loop_
_entity_poly.entity_id
_entity_poly.type
_entity_poly.pdbx_seq_one_letter_code
_entity_poly.pdbx_strand_id
1 'polypeptide(L)'
;MSDLPARHIFVSYSSRDRADDPDLVDQVFVHIRGLKRLLKNEFSVEIFIDQERLAAGDKWGREIERALASADLALLLVSPHFLDSDFIMEQEFPRLLEREQSAGACLVPVLLHPCALGQIQWFAQAELRPRGKRALSEIAERAERDRVLMQLTTEVCGLLRAVGRPAGAPARDPAAAQAPRLAPSPPREVAGLEANRHEAIPHEAKPQEAARHEDVTDAPVRLLATTLLRELGEHDADALARRLVQGIARFTRLTGEALFRCVRFCIEFQLLMADEPAAPAALRHFLGEPIEDESAQRLVQELRRRVPAGDFSRTPVRVNSYFFSLTREREELWKRYFDAVMEAGVDEHDRERLATLCAIQVQYGFLAPQHLVAGLLSRFNDDWRPVLNAYQNAIPDPRRHAGAFESLQASQWNCWLVWGPSIPICTCSQWRGVYAFQYGYGDENNSLPVIDLGDGRAGEGRPGLLDPVTATFDAEGRGAKWVQMTGRLRWGPWLLREAGEGDGADRPDDHFDLAAADEIDFTPASSRRPAAPAQASLFREDGLQFRHDSDGILMQVETVERLSNDHRVYFSAYLWMIFLVASAADEPGIGPRLLRGRAWPRWPDSPQRREHVREARLWEQLLPVFVHANVADPEALAFQKRVLAQNAVALLQQVWERRAELFDAADVQAGIRFHLASASDYSGCGCPVRYPSGTSLVSLLHERLAREPDRAFADAVLLPPTGTETATRPPGLAGYFSSCHLPELVADYFDFVKPRGERRGGSS
;
A
#
# COMPACT_ATOMS: atom_id res chain seq x y z
N MET A 1 -8.68 -11.16 -31.98
CA MET A 1 -7.93 -9.89 -32.04
C MET A 1 -6.61 -10.23 -32.69
N SER A 2 -6.23 -9.51 -33.75
CA SER A 2 -5.03 -9.78 -34.56
C SER A 2 -3.75 -9.62 -33.72
N ASP A 3 -2.87 -10.64 -33.72
CA ASP A 3 -1.54 -10.59 -33.11
C ASP A 3 -0.73 -9.44 -33.72
N LEU A 4 -0.45 -8.41 -32.92
CA LEU A 4 0.49 -7.36 -33.29
C LEU A 4 1.91 -7.95 -33.25
N PRO A 5 2.82 -7.58 -34.17
CA PRO A 5 4.20 -8.09 -34.15
C PRO A 5 4.89 -7.66 -32.84
N ALA A 6 5.67 -8.55 -32.23
CA ALA A 6 6.47 -8.25 -31.05
C ALA A 6 7.82 -7.63 -31.44
N ARG A 7 8.30 -6.70 -30.61
CA ARG A 7 9.63 -6.07 -30.68
C ARG A 7 10.32 -6.18 -29.34
N HIS A 8 11.52 -6.72 -29.32
CA HIS A 8 12.29 -6.90 -28.10
C HIS A 8 13.42 -5.87 -28.01
N ILE A 9 13.44 -5.11 -26.92
CA ILE A 9 14.48 -4.14 -26.59
C ILE A 9 15.33 -4.72 -25.46
N PHE A 10 16.65 -4.78 -25.67
CA PHE A 10 17.62 -5.12 -24.65
C PHE A 10 18.28 -3.84 -24.12
N VAL A 11 18.37 -3.67 -22.79
CA VAL A 11 19.09 -2.54 -22.17
C VAL A 11 20.25 -3.09 -21.36
N SER A 12 21.47 -2.80 -21.81
CA SER A 12 22.72 -3.16 -21.14
C SER A 12 23.28 -1.93 -20.41
N TYR A 13 23.54 -2.05 -19.11
CA TYR A 13 24.11 -1.00 -18.27
C TYR A 13 24.82 -1.63 -17.07
N SER A 14 25.79 -0.93 -16.47
CA SER A 14 26.36 -1.43 -15.21
C SER A 14 25.45 -1.12 -14.03
N SER A 15 25.18 -2.12 -13.19
CA SER A 15 24.49 -1.96 -11.92
C SER A 15 25.18 -0.95 -10.98
N ARG A 16 26.50 -0.76 -11.14
CA ARG A 16 27.28 0.24 -10.41
C ARG A 16 26.91 1.67 -10.81
N ASP A 17 26.59 1.92 -12.08
CA ASP A 17 26.11 3.24 -12.52
C ASP A 17 24.80 3.62 -11.82
N ARG A 18 23.90 2.65 -11.63
CA ARG A 18 22.64 2.88 -10.90
C ARG A 18 22.85 3.00 -9.39
N ALA A 19 23.87 2.35 -8.84
CA ALA A 19 24.23 2.51 -7.43
C ALA A 19 24.83 3.90 -7.15
N ASP A 20 25.62 4.42 -8.09
CA ASP A 20 26.33 5.69 -7.96
C ASP A 20 25.45 6.91 -8.32
N ASP A 21 24.62 6.80 -9.36
CA ASP A 21 23.66 7.84 -9.77
C ASP A 21 22.28 7.23 -10.10
N PRO A 22 21.50 6.84 -9.07
CA PRO A 22 20.20 6.21 -9.26
C PRO A 22 19.22 7.11 -9.99
N ASP A 23 19.26 8.42 -9.73
CA ASP A 23 18.37 9.39 -10.35
C ASP A 23 18.56 9.47 -11.85
N LEU A 24 19.82 9.48 -12.34
CA LEU A 24 20.14 9.51 -13.76
C LEU A 24 19.69 8.23 -14.48
N VAL A 25 20.00 7.07 -13.92
CA VAL A 25 19.68 5.78 -14.56
C VAL A 25 18.18 5.51 -14.53
N ASP A 26 17.49 5.80 -13.43
CA ASP A 26 16.04 5.60 -13.33
C ASP A 26 15.27 6.55 -14.25
N GLN A 27 15.76 7.78 -14.46
CA GLN A 27 15.23 8.68 -15.50
C GLN A 27 15.31 8.03 -16.88
N VAL A 28 16.46 7.48 -17.28
CA VAL A 28 16.61 6.76 -18.55
C VAL A 28 15.62 5.58 -18.65
N PHE A 29 15.44 4.80 -17.59
CA PHE A 29 14.49 3.68 -17.57
C PHE A 29 13.03 4.11 -17.70
N VAL A 30 12.63 5.20 -17.06
CA VAL A 30 11.27 5.74 -17.19
C VAL A 30 10.97 6.09 -18.65
N HIS A 31 11.90 6.78 -19.31
CA HIS A 31 11.77 7.16 -20.73
C HIS A 31 11.75 5.95 -21.67
N ILE A 32 12.57 4.91 -21.41
CA ILE A 32 12.58 3.68 -22.21
C ILE A 32 11.30 2.86 -21.99
N ARG A 33 10.83 2.72 -20.74
CA ARG A 33 9.58 1.98 -20.44
C ARG A 33 8.36 2.64 -21.07
N GLY A 34 8.37 3.96 -21.23
CA GLY A 34 7.36 4.72 -21.96
C GLY A 34 7.13 4.25 -23.41
N LEU A 35 8.14 3.65 -24.05
CA LEU A 35 8.02 3.09 -25.41
C LEU A 35 6.90 2.05 -25.55
N LYS A 36 6.66 1.24 -24.50
CA LYS A 36 5.56 0.25 -24.49
C LYS A 36 4.21 0.91 -24.69
N ARG A 37 3.99 2.07 -24.08
CA ARG A 37 2.74 2.83 -24.18
C ARG A 37 2.63 3.55 -25.52
N LEU A 38 3.73 4.14 -26.00
CA LEU A 38 3.78 4.91 -27.24
C LEU A 38 3.55 4.05 -28.49
N LEU A 39 4.04 2.81 -28.50
CA LEU A 39 3.99 1.93 -29.66
C LEU A 39 2.91 0.84 -29.58
N LYS A 40 2.09 0.81 -28.51
CA LYS A 40 1.09 -0.26 -28.24
C LYS A 40 0.11 -0.56 -29.37
N ASN A 41 -0.15 0.41 -30.25
CA ASN A 41 -1.09 0.29 -31.36
C ASN A 41 -0.40 -0.19 -32.65
N GLU A 42 0.93 -0.26 -32.66
CA GLU A 42 1.77 -0.62 -33.81
C GLU A 42 2.44 -1.99 -33.59
N PHE A 43 3.01 -2.22 -32.41
CA PHE A 43 3.74 -3.44 -32.04
C PHE A 43 3.57 -3.72 -30.53
N SER A 44 3.71 -4.99 -30.13
CA SER A 44 3.98 -5.30 -28.72
C SER A 44 5.45 -5.03 -28.42
N VAL A 45 5.77 -4.21 -27.41
CA VAL A 45 7.16 -3.92 -27.04
C VAL A 45 7.50 -4.64 -25.74
N GLU A 46 8.49 -5.52 -25.81
CA GLU A 46 9.07 -6.18 -24.65
C GLU A 46 10.43 -5.55 -24.36
N ILE A 47 10.68 -5.24 -23.09
CA ILE A 47 11.91 -4.56 -22.67
C ILE A 47 12.54 -5.43 -21.61
N PHE A 48 13.74 -5.90 -21.90
CA PHE A 48 14.62 -6.57 -20.97
C PHE A 48 15.69 -5.59 -20.51
N ILE A 49 15.84 -5.44 -19.19
CA ILE A 49 16.86 -4.57 -18.58
C ILE A 49 17.78 -5.50 -17.79
N ASP A 50 19.04 -5.58 -18.20
CA ASP A 50 19.99 -6.44 -17.51
C ASP A 50 20.35 -5.84 -16.14
N GLN A 51 19.95 -6.50 -15.07
CA GLN A 51 20.36 -6.12 -13.72
C GLN A 51 21.55 -7.02 -13.38
N GLU A 52 22.78 -6.49 -13.37
CA GLU A 52 24.02 -7.25 -13.08
C GLU A 52 24.09 -7.86 -11.64
N ARG A 53 23.02 -8.45 -11.11
CA ARG A 53 23.07 -9.27 -9.89
C ARG A 53 23.52 -10.67 -10.27
N LEU A 54 24.80 -10.80 -10.59
CA LEU A 54 25.47 -12.09 -10.76
C LEU A 54 25.69 -12.74 -9.40
N ALA A 55 24.67 -13.47 -8.93
CA ALA A 55 24.84 -14.61 -8.02
C ALA A 55 23.66 -15.59 -8.11
N ALA A 56 23.96 -16.79 -8.64
CA ALA A 56 23.28 -18.08 -8.45
C ALA A 56 21.90 -18.34 -9.12
N GLY A 57 21.94 -18.95 -10.31
CA GLY A 57 20.87 -19.85 -10.79
C GLY A 57 20.88 -20.10 -12.31
N ASP A 58 20.84 -21.37 -12.73
CA ASP A 58 20.78 -21.81 -14.15
C ASP A 58 19.56 -21.27 -14.94
N LYS A 59 18.54 -20.74 -14.26
CA LYS A 59 17.35 -20.15 -14.90
C LYS A 59 17.58 -18.71 -15.36
N TRP A 60 18.33 -17.91 -14.60
CA TRP A 60 18.56 -16.48 -14.88
C TRP A 60 19.48 -16.29 -16.10
N GLY A 61 20.56 -17.08 -16.19
CA GLY A 61 21.43 -17.09 -17.37
C GLY A 61 20.67 -17.41 -18.66
N ARG A 62 19.72 -18.36 -18.62
CA ARG A 62 18.90 -18.69 -19.80
C ARG A 62 17.96 -17.56 -20.23
N GLU A 63 17.53 -16.69 -19.32
CA GLU A 63 16.67 -15.55 -19.64
C GLU A 63 17.45 -14.42 -20.32
N ILE A 64 18.66 -14.11 -19.82
CA ILE A 64 19.58 -13.17 -20.48
C ILE A 64 19.97 -13.67 -21.87
N GLU A 65 20.33 -14.96 -22.02
CA GLU A 65 20.65 -15.56 -23.32
C GLU A 65 19.49 -15.45 -24.31
N ARG A 66 18.25 -15.69 -23.85
CA ARG A 66 17.06 -15.53 -24.70
C ARG A 66 16.83 -14.09 -25.09
N ALA A 67 16.97 -13.15 -24.16
CA ALA A 67 16.78 -11.73 -24.41
C ALA A 67 17.84 -11.18 -25.38
N LEU A 68 19.10 -11.57 -25.22
CA LEU A 68 20.18 -11.29 -26.17
C LEU A 68 19.89 -11.90 -27.55
N ALA A 69 19.37 -13.13 -27.60
CA ALA A 69 19.07 -13.81 -28.85
C ALA A 69 17.86 -13.23 -29.60
N SER A 70 16.88 -12.68 -28.89
CA SER A 70 15.63 -12.15 -29.47
C SER A 70 15.64 -10.64 -29.69
N ALA A 71 16.67 -9.92 -29.27
CA ALA A 71 16.72 -8.46 -29.33
C ALA A 71 16.64 -7.92 -30.78
N ASP A 72 15.65 -7.07 -31.04
CA ASP A 72 15.51 -6.26 -32.25
C ASP A 72 16.32 -4.96 -32.17
N LEU A 73 16.47 -4.42 -30.95
CA LEU A 73 17.22 -3.21 -30.65
C LEU A 73 17.90 -3.34 -29.28
N ALA A 74 19.15 -2.90 -29.19
CA ALA A 74 19.90 -2.88 -27.93
C ALA A 74 20.33 -1.46 -27.57
N LEU A 75 19.97 -0.99 -26.37
CA LEU A 75 20.42 0.26 -25.78
C LEU A 75 21.61 -0.02 -24.86
N LEU A 76 22.77 0.55 -25.18
CA LEU A 76 24.00 0.39 -24.38
C LEU A 76 24.21 1.67 -23.57
N LEU A 77 24.02 1.64 -22.25
CA LEU A 77 24.27 2.80 -21.39
C LEU A 77 25.75 2.82 -21.01
N VAL A 78 26.53 3.57 -21.77
CA VAL A 78 27.98 3.52 -21.75
C VAL A 78 28.57 4.50 -20.73
N SER A 79 29.42 3.99 -19.86
CA SER A 79 30.07 4.70 -18.74
C SER A 79 31.44 4.08 -18.45
N PRO A 80 32.26 4.66 -17.55
CA PRO A 80 33.43 3.97 -17.03
C PRO A 80 33.12 2.60 -16.40
N HIS A 81 32.00 2.46 -15.67
CA HIS A 81 31.62 1.19 -15.06
C HIS A 81 31.14 0.15 -16.06
N PHE A 82 30.48 0.57 -17.14
CA PHE A 82 30.13 -0.29 -18.27
C PHE A 82 31.39 -0.91 -18.91
N LEU A 83 32.45 -0.11 -19.09
CA LEU A 83 33.71 -0.59 -19.66
C LEU A 83 34.54 -1.46 -18.70
N ASP A 84 34.35 -1.28 -17.39
CA ASP A 84 35.00 -2.04 -16.31
C ASP A 84 34.31 -3.39 -16.02
N SER A 85 33.13 -3.63 -16.61
CA SER A 85 32.36 -4.86 -16.39
C SER A 85 32.78 -5.97 -17.38
N ASP A 86 33.51 -6.96 -16.87
CA ASP A 86 33.91 -8.16 -17.64
C ASP A 86 32.69 -8.89 -18.22
N PHE A 87 31.57 -8.93 -17.49
CA PHE A 87 30.36 -9.60 -17.96
C PHE A 87 29.77 -8.90 -19.19
N ILE A 88 29.63 -7.57 -19.15
CA ILE A 88 29.12 -6.80 -20.28
C ILE A 88 30.11 -6.87 -21.45
N MET A 89 31.40 -6.62 -21.21
CA MET A 89 32.39 -6.49 -22.27
C MET A 89 32.80 -7.82 -22.91
N GLU A 90 32.84 -8.93 -22.15
CA GLU A 90 33.26 -10.23 -22.65
C GLU A 90 32.09 -11.17 -22.99
N GLN A 91 30.89 -10.95 -22.44
CA GLN A 91 29.73 -11.83 -22.68
C GLN A 91 28.60 -11.14 -23.46
N GLU A 92 28.05 -10.04 -22.95
CA GLU A 92 26.86 -9.42 -23.58
C GLU A 92 27.19 -8.71 -24.89
N PHE A 93 28.18 -7.83 -24.87
CA PHE A 93 28.52 -6.95 -25.98
C PHE A 93 28.94 -7.72 -27.24
N PRO A 94 29.82 -8.75 -27.18
CA PRO A 94 30.14 -9.55 -28.37
C PRO A 94 28.91 -10.22 -29.00
N ARG A 95 27.95 -10.69 -28.21
CA ARG A 95 26.73 -11.35 -28.72
C ARG A 95 25.76 -10.35 -29.35
N LEU A 96 25.69 -9.14 -28.82
CA LEU A 96 24.92 -8.06 -29.44
C LEU A 96 25.54 -7.64 -30.78
N LEU A 97 26.87 -7.60 -30.89
CA LEU A 97 27.57 -7.37 -32.16
C LEU A 97 27.29 -8.48 -33.18
N GLU A 98 27.31 -9.74 -32.74
CA GLU A 98 26.95 -10.87 -33.60
C GLU A 98 25.50 -10.76 -34.09
N ARG A 99 24.56 -10.34 -33.23
CA ARG A 99 23.15 -10.10 -33.58
C ARG A 99 22.99 -8.94 -34.58
N GLU A 100 23.74 -7.85 -34.41
CA GLU A 100 23.77 -6.73 -35.35
C GLU A 100 24.18 -7.21 -36.75
N GLN A 101 25.25 -8.01 -36.82
CA GLN A 101 25.81 -8.49 -38.09
C GLN A 101 24.98 -9.61 -38.74
N SER A 102 24.41 -10.52 -37.95
CA SER A 102 23.75 -11.75 -38.45
C SER A 102 22.23 -11.65 -38.57
N ALA A 103 21.59 -10.85 -37.72
CA ALA A 103 20.13 -10.78 -37.58
C ALA A 103 19.57 -9.36 -37.73
N GLY A 104 20.42 -8.35 -37.92
CA GLY A 104 20.00 -6.96 -38.15
C GLY A 104 19.48 -6.25 -36.91
N ALA A 105 19.87 -6.68 -35.70
CA ALA A 105 19.57 -5.96 -34.47
C ALA A 105 20.21 -4.56 -34.50
N CYS A 106 19.49 -3.54 -34.06
CA CYS A 106 20.00 -2.16 -34.04
C CYS A 106 20.66 -1.85 -32.70
N LEU A 107 21.96 -1.55 -32.66
CA LEU A 107 22.64 -1.16 -31.43
C LEU A 107 22.71 0.37 -31.32
N VAL A 108 22.30 0.89 -30.17
CA VAL A 108 22.20 2.32 -29.90
C VAL A 108 23.02 2.65 -28.64
N PRO A 109 24.25 3.17 -28.80
CA PRO A 109 25.08 3.54 -27.67
C PRO A 109 24.68 4.90 -27.11
N VAL A 110 24.35 4.92 -25.82
CA VAL A 110 23.96 6.10 -25.04
C VAL A 110 25.05 6.40 -24.03
N LEU A 111 25.75 7.52 -24.19
CA LEU A 111 26.81 7.96 -23.30
C LEU A 111 26.21 8.49 -21.99
N LEU A 112 26.27 7.66 -20.96
CA LEU A 112 25.77 7.96 -19.62
C LEU A 112 26.76 8.84 -18.85
N HIS A 113 28.04 8.44 -18.84
CA HIS A 113 29.15 9.17 -18.23
C HIS A 113 30.32 9.35 -19.21
N PRO A 114 31.11 10.45 -19.10
CA PRO A 114 32.31 10.62 -19.91
C PRO A 114 33.28 9.44 -19.73
N CYS A 115 33.63 8.77 -20.82
CA CYS A 115 34.50 7.59 -20.80
C CYS A 115 35.32 7.45 -22.10
N ALA A 116 36.44 6.73 -22.02
CA ALA A 116 37.43 6.63 -23.10
C ALA A 116 37.04 5.57 -24.15
N LEU A 117 36.04 5.86 -24.98
CA LEU A 117 35.50 4.91 -25.97
C LEU A 117 36.30 4.79 -27.27
N GLY A 118 37.16 5.77 -27.57
CA GLY A 118 37.88 5.85 -28.84
C GLY A 118 38.85 4.71 -29.12
N GLN A 119 39.18 3.89 -28.11
CA GLN A 119 40.04 2.71 -28.23
C GLN A 119 39.28 1.45 -28.66
N ILE A 120 37.95 1.45 -28.60
CA ILE A 120 37.11 0.32 -28.97
C ILE A 120 36.57 0.57 -30.38
N GLN A 121 36.98 -0.28 -31.33
CA GLN A 121 36.76 -0.07 -32.76
C GLN A 121 35.28 0.16 -33.12
N TRP A 122 34.35 -0.56 -32.49
CA TRP A 122 32.92 -0.42 -32.77
C TRP A 122 32.38 0.95 -32.30
N PHE A 123 32.66 1.36 -31.07
CA PHE A 123 32.22 2.67 -30.55
C PHE A 123 32.83 3.85 -31.30
N ALA A 124 34.03 3.70 -31.87
CA ALA A 124 34.65 4.73 -32.70
C ALA A 124 33.87 5.01 -34.01
N GLN A 125 33.13 4.00 -34.51
CA GLN A 125 32.35 4.06 -35.75
C GLN A 125 30.86 4.25 -35.50
N ALA A 126 30.38 3.93 -34.29
CA ALA A 126 28.98 4.07 -33.92
C ALA A 126 28.56 5.54 -33.69
N GLU A 127 27.31 5.86 -34.00
CA GLU A 127 26.75 7.19 -33.73
C GLU A 127 26.30 7.27 -32.26
N LEU A 128 27.15 7.83 -31.40
CA LEU A 128 26.84 8.01 -29.97
C LEU A 128 25.62 8.93 -29.75
N ARG A 129 24.82 8.61 -28.74
CA ARG A 129 23.74 9.46 -28.23
C ARG A 129 24.08 9.94 -26.81
N PRO A 130 23.68 11.17 -26.41
CA PRO A 130 23.11 12.25 -27.22
C PRO A 130 24.04 12.74 -28.35
N ARG A 131 23.44 13.25 -29.43
CA ARG A 131 24.21 13.83 -30.55
C ARG A 131 25.05 15.00 -30.05
N GLY A 132 26.34 15.01 -30.38
CA GLY A 132 27.31 15.98 -29.87
C GLY A 132 28.30 15.43 -28.83
N LYS A 133 28.22 14.14 -28.50
CA LYS A 133 29.14 13.44 -27.57
C LYS A 133 29.17 14.01 -26.15
N ARG A 134 28.15 14.78 -25.74
CA ARG A 134 27.94 15.22 -24.36
C ARG A 134 27.22 14.11 -23.60
N ALA A 135 27.79 13.65 -22.49
CA ALA A 135 27.21 12.60 -21.67
C ALA A 135 25.95 13.09 -20.94
N LEU A 136 25.01 12.18 -20.64
CA LEU A 136 23.80 12.55 -19.92
C LEU A 136 24.08 13.11 -18.52
N SER A 137 25.12 12.61 -17.85
CA SER A 137 25.60 13.13 -16.55
C SER A 137 26.17 14.55 -16.61
N GLU A 138 26.60 15.04 -17.77
CA GLU A 138 27.08 16.42 -17.95
C GLU A 138 25.92 17.43 -18.11
N ILE A 139 24.67 16.97 -18.09
CA ILE A 139 23.48 17.80 -18.16
C ILE A 139 22.96 18.01 -16.73
N ALA A 140 23.36 19.12 -16.11
CA ALA A 140 22.99 19.44 -14.73
C ALA A 140 21.50 19.82 -14.59
N GLU A 141 20.93 20.50 -15.60
CA GLU A 141 19.52 20.89 -15.56
C GLU A 141 18.62 19.72 -15.95
N ARG A 142 17.77 19.27 -15.02
CA ARG A 142 16.86 18.13 -15.22
C ARG A 142 15.93 18.32 -16.43
N ALA A 143 15.37 19.52 -16.61
CA ALA A 143 14.50 19.81 -17.75
C ALA A 143 15.24 19.72 -19.10
N GLU A 144 16.52 20.08 -19.16
CA GLU A 144 17.35 19.91 -20.37
C GLU A 144 17.61 18.42 -20.61
N ARG A 145 17.89 17.66 -19.55
CA ARG A 145 18.12 16.22 -19.61
C ARG A 145 16.87 15.47 -20.08
N ASP A 146 15.70 15.81 -19.56
CA ASP A 146 14.41 15.23 -19.95
C ASP A 146 14.10 15.50 -21.43
N ARG A 147 14.43 16.68 -21.96
CA ARG A 147 14.30 16.98 -23.40
C ARG A 147 15.21 16.09 -24.24
N VAL A 148 16.44 15.86 -23.81
CA VAL A 148 17.39 14.99 -24.50
C VAL A 148 16.93 13.53 -24.46
N LEU A 149 16.41 13.07 -23.32
CA LEU A 149 15.83 11.73 -23.19
C LEU A 149 14.57 11.56 -24.04
N MET A 150 13.70 12.57 -24.10
CA MET A 150 12.53 12.59 -25.00
C MET A 150 12.94 12.46 -26.48
N GLN A 151 14.00 13.18 -26.90
CA GLN A 151 14.53 13.08 -28.26
C GLN A 151 15.07 11.67 -28.55
N LEU A 152 15.82 11.09 -27.60
CA LEU A 152 16.28 9.71 -27.68
C LEU A 152 15.11 8.72 -27.79
N THR A 153 14.08 8.85 -26.95
CA THR A 153 12.87 8.00 -27.02
C THR A 153 12.19 8.11 -28.38
N THR A 154 12.06 9.33 -28.91
CA THR A 154 11.46 9.58 -30.24
C THR A 154 12.26 8.92 -31.35
N GLU A 155 13.59 8.99 -31.26
CA GLU A 155 14.49 8.32 -32.19
C GLU A 155 14.38 6.79 -32.10
N VAL A 156 14.38 6.23 -30.89
CA VAL A 156 14.20 4.79 -30.66
C VAL A 156 12.86 4.32 -31.22
N CYS A 157 11.77 5.10 -31.09
CA CYS A 157 10.50 4.80 -31.78
C CYS A 157 10.66 4.74 -33.31
N GLY A 158 11.45 5.65 -33.90
CA GLY A 158 11.75 5.64 -35.33
C GLY A 158 12.54 4.39 -35.74
N LEU A 159 13.55 4.02 -34.97
CA LEU A 159 14.38 2.84 -35.20
C LEU A 159 13.54 1.56 -35.10
N LEU A 160 12.71 1.40 -34.07
CA LEU A 160 11.83 0.23 -33.90
C LEU A 160 10.83 0.05 -35.05
N ARG A 161 10.33 1.16 -35.61
CA ARG A 161 9.47 1.13 -36.81
C ARG A 161 10.23 0.76 -38.09
N ALA A 162 11.54 0.96 -38.12
CA ALA A 162 12.40 0.63 -39.24
C ALA A 162 12.97 -0.79 -39.19
N VAL A 163 13.02 -1.43 -38.01
CA VAL A 163 13.49 -2.83 -37.87
C VAL A 163 12.65 -3.76 -38.77
N GLY A 164 13.31 -4.56 -39.61
CA GLY A 164 12.64 -5.54 -40.48
C GLY A 164 12.07 -5.00 -41.80
N ARG A 165 12.34 -3.74 -42.19
CA ARG A 165 12.11 -3.28 -43.58
C ARG A 165 13.33 -3.62 -44.46
N PRO A 166 13.16 -4.28 -45.63
CA PRO A 166 14.26 -4.42 -46.57
C PRO A 166 14.70 -3.03 -47.06
N ALA A 167 16.01 -2.79 -47.03
CA ALA A 167 16.62 -1.55 -47.47
C ALA A 167 16.39 -1.32 -48.98
N GLY A 168 15.36 -0.55 -49.33
CA GLY A 168 15.10 -0.18 -50.72
C GLY A 168 13.71 0.38 -50.99
N ALA A 169 13.48 1.66 -50.68
CA ALA A 169 12.46 2.47 -51.35
C ALA A 169 12.81 3.97 -51.18
N PRO A 170 12.74 4.81 -52.24
CA PRO A 170 13.32 6.14 -52.25
C PRO A 170 12.47 7.19 -51.51
N ALA A 171 13.14 8.27 -51.11
CA ALA A 171 12.61 9.42 -50.39
C ALA A 171 11.37 10.03 -51.07
N ARG A 172 10.37 10.43 -50.26
CA ARG A 172 9.15 11.10 -50.72
C ARG A 172 9.40 12.57 -51.04
N ASP A 173 8.92 12.96 -52.21
CA ASP A 173 8.81 14.32 -52.76
C ASP A 173 7.90 15.24 -51.89
N PRO A 174 8.21 16.54 -51.70
CA PRO A 174 7.55 17.42 -50.73
C PRO A 174 6.29 18.11 -51.29
N ALA A 175 5.49 17.44 -52.13
CA ALA A 175 4.34 18.04 -52.82
C ALA A 175 3.05 17.22 -52.61
N ALA A 176 2.53 17.19 -51.38
CA ALA A 176 1.18 16.71 -51.11
C ALA A 176 0.60 17.30 -49.81
N ALA A 177 0.59 18.64 -49.72
CA ALA A 177 -0.23 19.36 -48.75
C ALA A 177 -1.45 19.92 -49.48
N GLN A 178 -2.57 19.19 -49.45
CA GLN A 178 -3.93 19.71 -49.65
C GLN A 178 -4.97 18.62 -49.35
N ALA A 179 -5.69 18.78 -48.25
CA ALA A 179 -6.85 17.96 -47.86
C ALA A 179 -8.16 18.62 -48.37
N PRO A 180 -9.20 17.85 -48.73
CA PRO A 180 -10.50 18.42 -49.12
C PRO A 180 -11.38 18.71 -47.89
N ARG A 181 -12.09 19.85 -47.96
CA ARG A 181 -13.10 20.30 -46.98
C ARG A 181 -14.45 19.61 -47.26
N LEU A 182 -15.13 19.15 -46.21
CA LEU A 182 -16.54 18.73 -46.26
C LEU A 182 -17.44 19.78 -45.57
N ALA A 183 -18.54 20.12 -46.23
CA ALA A 183 -19.53 21.13 -45.86
C ALA A 183 -20.62 20.59 -44.90
N PRO A 184 -21.37 21.46 -44.18
CA PRO A 184 -22.35 21.06 -43.16
C PRO A 184 -23.77 20.81 -43.71
N SER A 185 -24.53 19.96 -43.03
CA SER A 185 -25.96 19.67 -43.29
C SER A 185 -26.90 20.48 -42.38
N PRO A 186 -28.16 20.77 -42.79
CA PRO A 186 -29.08 21.70 -42.11
C PRO A 186 -29.90 21.07 -40.97
N PRO A 187 -30.57 21.89 -40.13
CA PRO A 187 -31.30 21.45 -38.94
C PRO A 187 -32.74 21.01 -39.26
N ARG A 188 -33.30 20.12 -38.43
CA ARG A 188 -34.72 19.73 -38.44
C ARG A 188 -35.41 20.19 -37.16
N GLU A 189 -36.56 20.84 -37.36
CA GLU A 189 -37.47 21.41 -36.36
C GLU A 189 -38.29 20.37 -35.58
N VAL A 190 -38.89 20.90 -34.51
CA VAL A 190 -39.58 20.29 -33.38
C VAL A 190 -41.09 20.33 -33.57
N ALA A 191 -41.80 19.32 -33.07
CA ALA A 191 -43.21 19.36 -32.64
C ALA A 191 -43.37 18.25 -31.58
N GLY A 192 -44.05 18.35 -30.44
CA GLY A 192 -45.01 19.28 -29.83
C GLY A 192 -45.77 18.48 -28.73
N LEU A 193 -46.61 19.15 -27.94
CA LEU A 193 -47.46 18.69 -26.81
C LEU A 193 -46.83 18.76 -25.40
N GLU A 194 -47.04 19.86 -24.66
CA GLU A 194 -48.21 20.23 -23.83
C GLU A 194 -48.14 19.59 -22.42
N ALA A 195 -47.72 20.34 -21.39
CA ALA A 195 -48.49 21.27 -20.56
C ALA A 195 -49.32 20.58 -19.46
N ASN A 196 -48.89 20.76 -18.20
CA ASN A 196 -49.83 21.00 -17.10
C ASN A 196 -49.16 21.78 -15.95
N ARG A 197 -49.67 23.00 -15.74
CA ARG A 197 -49.46 23.87 -14.58
C ARG A 197 -50.54 23.59 -13.55
N HIS A 198 -50.21 23.73 -12.25
CA HIS A 198 -51.03 24.27 -11.15
C HIS A 198 -49.99 24.80 -10.13
N GLU A 199 -49.74 26.12 -9.99
CA GLU A 199 -50.39 27.11 -9.09
C GLU A 199 -50.38 26.71 -7.59
N ALA A 200 -50.11 27.53 -6.56
CA ALA A 200 -49.45 28.84 -6.34
C ALA A 200 -49.49 29.17 -4.79
N ILE A 201 -48.34 29.53 -4.17
CA ILE A 201 -48.07 30.67 -3.20
C ILE A 201 -48.76 30.66 -1.79
N PRO A 202 -48.29 31.36 -0.70
CA PRO A 202 -46.97 31.61 -0.07
C PRO A 202 -46.95 31.32 1.47
N HIS A 203 -45.80 31.45 2.15
CA HIS A 203 -45.80 32.03 3.51
C HIS A 203 -44.48 32.76 3.82
N GLU A 204 -44.63 34.02 4.22
CA GLU A 204 -43.59 34.95 4.64
C GLU A 204 -42.90 34.50 5.93
N ALA A 205 -41.57 34.47 5.94
CA ALA A 205 -40.76 34.39 7.16
C ALA A 205 -39.89 35.66 7.28
N LYS A 206 -39.88 36.20 8.49
CA LYS A 206 -39.27 37.48 8.88
C LYS A 206 -37.74 37.52 8.72
N PRO A 207 -37.14 38.70 8.51
CA PRO A 207 -35.70 38.87 8.35
C PRO A 207 -35.00 38.96 9.71
N GLN A 208 -34.57 37.82 10.26
CA GLN A 208 -33.63 37.78 11.38
C GLN A 208 -32.69 36.58 11.23
N GLU A 209 -31.76 36.66 10.27
CA GLU A 209 -30.50 35.89 10.26
C GLU A 209 -29.52 36.43 9.19
N ALA A 210 -29.52 37.75 9.01
CA ALA A 210 -28.64 38.47 8.07
C ALA A 210 -27.20 38.65 8.60
N ALA A 211 -26.66 37.70 9.36
CA ALA A 211 -25.34 37.83 10.00
C ALA A 211 -24.45 36.56 9.93
N ARG A 212 -24.70 35.65 8.96
CA ARG A 212 -23.77 34.56 8.58
C ARG A 212 -23.68 34.32 7.06
N HIS A 213 -24.08 35.31 6.25
CA HIS A 213 -24.09 35.23 4.78
C HIS A 213 -22.90 35.92 4.10
N GLU A 214 -21.83 36.19 4.85
CA GLU A 214 -20.52 36.46 4.25
C GLU A 214 -19.80 35.12 4.05
N ASP A 215 -19.38 34.87 2.81
CA ASP A 215 -18.29 33.94 2.44
C ASP A 215 -18.59 32.52 1.87
N VAL A 216 -19.81 32.22 1.40
CA VAL A 216 -20.10 30.98 0.62
C VAL A 216 -19.62 31.10 -0.84
N THR A 217 -19.56 32.30 -1.41
CA THR A 217 -19.12 32.53 -2.80
C THR A 217 -17.65 32.19 -3.05
N ASP A 218 -16.81 32.29 -2.02
CA ASP A 218 -15.37 31.98 -2.09
C ASP A 218 -15.04 30.54 -1.66
N ALA A 219 -16.03 29.73 -1.26
CA ALA A 219 -15.83 28.35 -0.86
C ALA A 219 -15.06 27.49 -1.89
N PRO A 220 -15.32 27.56 -3.21
CA PRO A 220 -14.55 26.81 -4.20
C PRO A 220 -13.09 27.29 -4.30
N VAL A 221 -12.85 28.58 -4.06
CA VAL A 221 -11.49 29.18 -4.10
C VAL A 221 -10.70 28.69 -2.91
N ARG A 222 -11.26 28.79 -1.70
CA ARG A 222 -10.62 28.28 -0.47
C ARG A 222 -10.32 26.79 -0.60
N LEU A 223 -11.31 26.00 -1.04
CA LEU A 223 -11.15 24.55 -1.22
C LEU A 223 -9.98 24.22 -2.16
N LEU A 224 -9.85 24.92 -3.30
CA LEU A 224 -8.77 24.64 -4.25
C LEU A 224 -7.41 25.14 -3.74
N ALA A 225 -7.38 26.30 -3.07
CA ALA A 225 -6.16 26.88 -2.53
C ALA A 225 -5.54 26.04 -1.41
N THR A 226 -6.35 25.58 -0.44
CA THR A 226 -5.89 24.84 0.73
C THR A 226 -5.52 23.39 0.43
N THR A 227 -6.01 22.84 -0.68
CA THR A 227 -5.78 21.44 -1.07
C THR A 227 -4.64 21.30 -2.07
N LEU A 228 -4.79 21.83 -3.28
CA LEU A 228 -3.85 21.58 -4.38
C LEU A 228 -2.77 22.65 -4.52
N LEU A 229 -2.96 23.87 -3.99
CA LEU A 229 -2.05 25.00 -4.23
C LEU A 229 -1.23 25.41 -3.01
N ARG A 230 -1.25 24.63 -1.93
CA ARG A 230 -0.62 25.01 -0.65
C ARG A 230 0.90 25.23 -0.75
N GLU A 231 1.57 24.60 -1.70
CA GLU A 231 3.01 24.81 -1.91
C GLU A 231 3.34 26.24 -2.38
N LEU A 232 2.32 26.99 -2.85
CA LEU A 232 2.40 28.41 -3.11
C LEU A 232 2.13 29.19 -1.80
N GLY A 233 2.74 30.36 -1.64
CA GLY A 233 2.40 31.25 -0.53
C GLY A 233 0.91 31.59 -0.52
N GLU A 234 0.31 31.83 0.65
CA GLU A 234 -1.14 32.01 0.81
C GLU A 234 -1.76 32.97 -0.22
N HIS A 235 -1.09 34.10 -0.46
CA HIS A 235 -1.51 35.10 -1.44
C HIS A 235 -1.47 34.58 -2.89
N ASP A 236 -0.43 33.83 -3.26
CA ASP A 236 -0.28 33.27 -4.61
C ASP A 236 -1.24 32.11 -4.85
N ALA A 237 -1.48 31.28 -3.82
CA ALA A 237 -2.44 30.20 -3.82
C ALA A 237 -3.88 30.73 -4.03
N ASP A 238 -4.30 31.74 -3.28
CA ASP A 238 -5.62 32.36 -3.41
C ASP A 238 -5.79 33.03 -4.79
N ALA A 239 -4.80 33.81 -5.23
CA ALA A 239 -4.85 34.48 -6.52
C ALA A 239 -4.95 33.49 -7.70
N LEU A 240 -4.18 32.40 -7.67
CA LEU A 240 -4.26 31.35 -8.69
C LEU A 240 -5.58 30.58 -8.59
N ALA A 241 -6.04 30.25 -7.38
CA ALA A 241 -7.30 29.56 -7.17
C ALA A 241 -8.49 30.35 -7.72
N ARG A 242 -8.55 31.67 -7.49
CA ARG A 242 -9.59 32.54 -8.06
C ARG A 242 -9.63 32.47 -9.58
N ARG A 243 -8.46 32.57 -10.23
CA ARG A 243 -8.35 32.49 -11.69
C ARG A 243 -8.78 31.12 -12.22
N LEU A 244 -8.39 30.04 -11.55
CA LEU A 244 -8.76 28.67 -11.91
C LEU A 244 -10.27 28.44 -11.76
N VAL A 245 -10.86 28.84 -10.63
CA VAL A 245 -12.30 28.73 -10.39
C VAL A 245 -13.10 29.54 -11.43
N GLN A 246 -12.66 30.76 -11.75
CA GLN A 246 -13.25 31.56 -12.84
C GLN A 246 -13.09 30.90 -14.21
N GLY A 247 -11.97 30.23 -14.45
CA GLY A 247 -11.73 29.43 -15.66
C GLY A 247 -12.69 28.24 -15.76
N ILE A 248 -12.83 27.47 -14.69
CA ILE A 248 -13.76 26.34 -14.58
C ILE A 248 -15.20 26.82 -14.76
N ALA A 249 -15.60 27.92 -14.14
CA ALA A 249 -16.92 28.52 -14.29
C ALA A 249 -17.21 28.93 -15.74
N ARG A 250 -16.25 29.58 -16.43
CA ARG A 250 -16.40 29.93 -17.85
C ARG A 250 -16.50 28.71 -18.76
N PHE A 251 -15.69 27.68 -18.48
CA PHE A 251 -15.68 26.45 -19.27
C PHE A 251 -16.97 25.65 -19.12
N THR A 252 -17.46 25.52 -17.88
CA THR A 252 -18.65 24.70 -17.56
C THR A 252 -19.97 25.47 -17.60
N ARG A 253 -19.92 26.80 -17.53
CA ARG A 253 -21.07 27.70 -17.34
C ARG A 253 -21.84 27.46 -16.05
N LEU A 254 -21.18 26.89 -15.03
CA LEU A 254 -21.78 26.62 -13.71
C LEU A 254 -21.53 27.78 -12.75
N THR A 255 -22.45 27.96 -11.79
CA THR A 255 -22.39 28.97 -10.72
C THR A 255 -22.91 28.38 -9.40
N GLY A 256 -22.63 29.03 -8.27
CA GLY A 256 -23.14 28.64 -6.96
C GLY A 256 -22.74 27.22 -6.56
N GLU A 257 -23.68 26.46 -5.98
CA GLU A 257 -23.44 25.08 -5.51
C GLU A 257 -22.94 24.14 -6.63
N ALA A 258 -23.47 24.28 -7.85
CA ALA A 258 -23.05 23.45 -8.98
C ALA A 258 -21.58 23.69 -9.36
N LEU A 259 -21.11 24.93 -9.25
CA LEU A 259 -19.70 25.26 -9.45
C LEU A 259 -18.83 24.71 -8.31
N PHE A 260 -19.29 24.82 -7.06
CA PHE A 260 -18.60 24.23 -5.91
C PHE A 260 -18.42 22.71 -6.08
N ARG A 261 -19.48 21.99 -6.43
CA ARG A 261 -19.44 20.54 -6.72
C ARG A 261 -18.52 20.22 -7.90
N CYS A 262 -18.50 21.06 -8.93
CA CYS A 262 -17.59 20.89 -10.05
C CYS A 262 -16.12 21.04 -9.63
N VAL A 263 -15.79 22.07 -8.83
CA VAL A 263 -14.44 22.30 -8.31
C VAL A 263 -14.02 21.15 -7.39
N ARG A 264 -14.92 20.70 -6.51
CA ARG A 264 -14.74 19.53 -5.66
C ARG A 264 -14.40 18.27 -6.47
N PHE A 265 -15.16 18.00 -7.54
CA PHE A 265 -14.86 16.91 -8.47
C PHE A 265 -13.49 17.07 -9.15
N CYS A 266 -13.12 18.29 -9.56
CA CYS A 266 -11.80 18.53 -10.15
C CYS A 266 -10.68 18.16 -9.19
N ILE A 267 -10.79 18.55 -7.91
CA ILE A 267 -9.79 18.25 -6.88
C ILE A 267 -9.70 16.74 -6.64
N GLU A 268 -10.84 16.08 -6.42
CA GLU A 268 -10.86 14.62 -6.23
C GLU A 268 -10.28 13.88 -7.44
N PHE A 269 -10.62 14.32 -8.66
CA PHE A 269 -10.08 13.72 -9.87
C PHE A 269 -8.56 13.88 -9.95
N GLN A 270 -8.02 15.05 -9.57
CA GLN A 270 -6.58 15.26 -9.51
C GLN A 270 -5.91 14.33 -8.50
N LEU A 271 -6.47 14.24 -7.28
CA LEU A 271 -5.96 13.34 -6.24
C LEU A 271 -5.96 11.87 -6.68
N LEU A 272 -6.96 11.46 -7.47
CA LEU A 272 -7.10 10.08 -7.97
C LEU A 272 -6.21 9.77 -9.19
N MET A 273 -5.97 10.74 -10.07
CA MET A 273 -5.52 10.46 -11.45
C MET A 273 -4.25 11.19 -11.89
N ALA A 274 -3.88 12.32 -11.27
CA ALA A 274 -2.73 13.10 -11.68
C ALA A 274 -1.44 12.49 -11.15
N ASP A 275 -0.32 12.62 -11.85
CA ASP A 275 0.99 12.17 -11.34
C ASP A 275 1.48 13.11 -10.22
N GLU A 276 1.33 14.41 -10.41
CA GLU A 276 1.62 15.46 -9.43
C GLU A 276 0.34 16.24 -9.06
N PRO A 277 -0.46 15.78 -8.09
CA PRO A 277 -1.74 16.42 -7.77
C PRO A 277 -1.59 17.84 -7.21
N ALA A 278 -0.49 18.14 -6.53
CA ALA A 278 -0.16 19.47 -6.01
C ALA A 278 0.35 20.44 -7.10
N ALA A 279 0.60 19.94 -8.32
CA ALA A 279 0.93 20.79 -9.45
C ALA A 279 -0.36 21.22 -10.17
N PRO A 280 -0.64 22.52 -10.34
CA PRO A 280 -1.85 22.97 -11.04
C PRO A 280 -1.89 22.63 -12.53
N ALA A 281 -0.91 21.89 -13.06
CA ALA A 281 -0.69 21.63 -14.48
C ALA A 281 -1.97 21.14 -15.19
N ALA A 282 -2.71 20.21 -14.59
CA ALA A 282 -3.93 19.70 -15.21
C ALA A 282 -5.12 20.68 -15.15
N LEU A 283 -5.07 21.69 -14.27
CA LEU A 283 -6.07 22.74 -14.15
C LEU A 283 -5.68 24.00 -14.95
N ARG A 284 -4.41 24.17 -15.33
CA ARG A 284 -3.91 25.31 -16.11
C ARG A 284 -4.62 25.49 -17.45
N HIS A 285 -5.18 24.42 -18.02
CA HIS A 285 -6.04 24.54 -19.20
C HIS A 285 -7.20 25.52 -19.00
N PHE A 286 -7.78 25.60 -17.80
CA PHE A 286 -8.85 26.55 -17.50
C PHE A 286 -8.39 28.02 -17.51
N LEU A 287 -7.07 28.25 -17.53
CA LEU A 287 -6.44 29.57 -17.73
C LEU A 287 -6.16 29.88 -19.21
N GLY A 288 -6.46 28.97 -20.12
CA GLY A 288 -6.22 29.13 -21.56
C GLY A 288 -4.95 28.44 -22.07
N GLU A 289 -4.25 27.68 -21.22
CA GLU A 289 -3.08 26.88 -21.62
C GLU A 289 -3.50 25.63 -22.43
N PRO A 290 -2.64 25.14 -23.34
CA PRO A 290 -2.93 23.94 -24.13
C PRO A 290 -3.04 22.69 -23.24
N ILE A 291 -3.90 21.73 -23.62
CA ILE A 291 -4.01 20.46 -22.91
C ILE A 291 -2.95 19.49 -23.44
N GLU A 292 -1.79 19.45 -22.78
CA GLU A 292 -0.69 18.55 -23.15
C GLU A 292 -0.69 17.25 -22.34
N ASP A 293 -1.31 17.27 -21.16
CA ASP A 293 -1.33 16.16 -20.20
C ASP A 293 -2.54 15.20 -20.37
N GLU A 294 -2.31 13.88 -20.27
CA GLU A 294 -3.35 12.84 -20.43
C GLU A 294 -4.40 12.93 -19.30
N SER A 295 -3.99 13.29 -18.08
CA SER A 295 -4.91 13.45 -16.95
C SER A 295 -5.84 14.66 -17.15
N ALA A 296 -5.31 15.77 -17.65
CA ALA A 296 -6.05 16.97 -17.99
C ALA A 296 -7.07 16.73 -19.12
N GLN A 297 -6.67 15.99 -20.17
CA GLN A 297 -7.59 15.57 -21.24
C GLN A 297 -8.74 14.74 -20.69
N ARG A 298 -8.44 13.80 -19.79
CA ARG A 298 -9.45 12.94 -19.17
C ARG A 298 -10.38 13.72 -18.24
N LEU A 299 -9.86 14.65 -17.43
CA LEU A 299 -10.67 15.55 -16.59
C LEU A 299 -11.67 16.34 -17.44
N VAL A 300 -11.21 16.96 -18.53
CA VAL A 300 -12.07 17.72 -19.44
C VAL A 300 -13.17 16.86 -20.06
N GLN A 301 -12.86 15.61 -20.45
CA GLN A 301 -13.86 14.67 -20.95
C GLN A 301 -14.90 14.31 -19.89
N GLU A 302 -14.46 14.05 -18.65
CA GLU A 302 -15.36 13.71 -17.55
C GLU A 302 -16.26 14.89 -17.15
N LEU A 303 -15.75 16.12 -17.20
CA LEU A 303 -16.53 17.34 -17.00
C LEU A 303 -17.57 17.54 -18.11
N ARG A 304 -17.18 17.41 -19.38
CA ARG A 304 -18.12 17.54 -20.52
C ARG A 304 -19.28 16.54 -20.45
N ARG A 305 -19.04 15.35 -19.86
CA ARG A 305 -20.08 14.33 -19.64
C ARG A 305 -21.02 14.67 -18.48
N ARG A 306 -20.50 15.26 -17.39
CA ARG A 306 -21.25 15.49 -16.14
C ARG A 306 -21.97 16.83 -16.09
N VAL A 307 -21.37 17.88 -16.65
CA VAL A 307 -21.92 19.24 -16.64
C VAL A 307 -23.36 19.32 -17.15
N PRO A 308 -23.75 18.65 -18.26
CA PRO A 308 -25.14 18.71 -18.75
C PRO A 308 -26.17 18.14 -17.75
N ALA A 309 -25.78 17.16 -16.94
CA ALA A 309 -26.64 16.54 -15.94
C ALA A 309 -26.60 17.27 -14.58
N GLY A 310 -25.62 18.15 -14.36
CA GLY A 310 -25.36 18.78 -13.06
C GLY A 310 -24.93 17.79 -11.97
N ASP A 311 -24.66 16.53 -12.31
CA ASP A 311 -24.43 15.46 -11.36
C ASP A 311 -23.01 14.91 -11.48
N PHE A 312 -22.19 15.24 -10.48
CA PHE A 312 -20.81 14.80 -10.37
C PHE A 312 -20.67 13.48 -9.58
N SER A 313 -21.77 12.96 -9.04
CA SER A 313 -21.78 11.87 -8.06
C SER A 313 -22.16 10.50 -8.62
N ARG A 314 -22.99 10.46 -9.67
CA ARG A 314 -23.56 9.21 -10.20
C ARG A 314 -22.60 8.35 -11.01
N THR A 315 -21.78 8.95 -11.86
CA THR A 315 -20.91 8.17 -12.76
C THR A 315 -19.56 7.93 -12.10
N PRO A 316 -19.21 6.67 -11.78
CA PRO A 316 -17.98 6.39 -11.05
C PRO A 316 -16.75 6.65 -11.91
N VAL A 317 -15.69 7.14 -11.26
CA VAL A 317 -14.36 7.27 -11.85
C VAL A 317 -13.68 5.91 -11.82
N ARG A 318 -13.32 5.39 -12.99
CA ARG A 318 -12.62 4.11 -13.11
C ARG A 318 -11.14 4.26 -12.79
N VAL A 319 -10.67 3.49 -11.81
CA VAL A 319 -9.28 3.48 -11.38
C VAL A 319 -8.65 2.09 -11.60
N ASN A 320 -7.33 2.05 -11.77
CA ASN A 320 -6.56 0.82 -11.94
C ASN A 320 -5.97 0.36 -10.59
N SER A 321 -5.13 -0.69 -10.60
CA SER A 321 -4.51 -1.22 -9.37
C SER A 321 -3.54 -0.27 -8.67
N TYR A 322 -3.02 0.76 -9.36
CA TYR A 322 -2.12 1.78 -8.78
C TYR A 322 -2.87 2.79 -7.89
N PHE A 323 -4.21 2.74 -7.92
CA PHE A 323 -5.07 3.52 -7.05
C PHE A 323 -4.74 3.35 -5.56
N PHE A 324 -4.52 2.11 -5.10
CA PHE A 324 -4.33 1.83 -3.68
C PHE A 324 -3.03 2.44 -3.17
N SER A 325 -1.92 2.25 -3.89
CA SER A 325 -0.63 2.87 -3.55
C SER A 325 -0.69 4.39 -3.61
N LEU A 326 -1.25 4.97 -4.69
CA LEU A 326 -1.38 6.43 -4.82
C LEU A 326 -2.25 7.03 -3.71
N THR A 327 -3.35 6.37 -3.36
CA THR A 327 -4.25 6.87 -2.32
C THR A 327 -3.55 6.93 -0.97
N ARG A 328 -2.73 5.93 -0.65
CA ARG A 328 -1.90 5.91 0.57
C ARG A 328 -0.77 6.93 0.53
N GLU A 329 -0.01 7.02 -0.58
CA GLU A 329 1.04 8.03 -0.74
C GLU A 329 0.51 9.47 -0.61
N ARG A 330 -0.76 9.68 -0.94
CA ARG A 330 -1.44 10.98 -0.93
C ARG A 330 -2.33 11.19 0.28
N GLU A 331 -2.18 10.39 1.34
CA GLU A 331 -3.04 10.42 2.52
C GLU A 331 -3.17 11.82 3.12
N GLU A 332 -2.05 12.53 3.27
CA GLU A 332 -2.02 13.92 3.74
C GLU A 332 -2.78 14.92 2.85
N LEU A 333 -2.81 14.69 1.53
CA LEU A 333 -3.57 15.54 0.61
C LEU A 333 -5.07 15.27 0.72
N TRP A 334 -5.45 14.00 0.89
CA TRP A 334 -6.83 13.63 1.16
C TRP A 334 -7.32 14.18 2.50
N LYS A 335 -6.50 14.14 3.55
CA LYS A 335 -6.80 14.77 4.84
C LYS A 335 -7.20 16.22 4.66
N ARG A 336 -6.32 16.99 4.01
CA ARG A 336 -6.52 18.43 3.75
C ARG A 336 -7.76 18.67 2.92
N TYR A 337 -8.02 17.80 1.94
CA TYR A 337 -9.23 17.88 1.16
C TYR A 337 -10.49 17.74 2.04
N PHE A 338 -10.56 16.74 2.90
CA PHE A 338 -11.70 16.57 3.80
C PHE A 338 -11.82 17.71 4.82
N ASP A 339 -10.70 18.16 5.41
CA ASP A 339 -10.66 19.31 6.33
C ASP A 339 -11.19 20.59 5.62
N ALA A 340 -10.73 20.86 4.40
CA ALA A 340 -11.17 22.02 3.61
C ALA A 340 -12.65 21.96 3.18
N VAL A 341 -13.18 20.75 2.91
CA VAL A 341 -14.62 20.58 2.62
C VAL A 341 -15.44 20.87 3.88
N MET A 342 -15.00 20.45 5.07
CA MET A 342 -15.67 20.75 6.34
C MET A 342 -15.68 22.25 6.63
N GLU A 343 -14.54 22.91 6.48
CA GLU A 343 -14.42 24.37 6.69
C GLU A 343 -15.29 25.19 5.72
N ALA A 344 -15.55 24.65 4.53
CA ALA A 344 -16.38 25.33 3.54
C ALA A 344 -17.87 25.41 3.92
N GLY A 345 -18.37 24.53 4.81
CA GLY A 345 -19.72 24.61 5.39
C GLY A 345 -20.89 24.53 4.41
N VAL A 346 -20.68 24.01 3.19
CA VAL A 346 -21.64 24.07 2.06
C VAL A 346 -22.69 22.93 2.10
N ASP A 347 -22.58 22.07 3.10
CA ASP A 347 -23.36 20.85 3.25
C ASP A 347 -23.56 20.72 4.76
N GLU A 348 -24.79 20.63 5.28
CA GLU A 348 -25.07 20.30 6.71
C GLU A 348 -24.66 18.84 6.99
N HIS A 349 -23.40 18.51 6.72
CA HIS A 349 -22.86 17.18 6.89
C HIS A 349 -22.28 17.06 8.29
N ASP A 350 -22.99 16.27 9.07
CA ASP A 350 -22.40 15.39 10.06
C ASP A 350 -21.04 14.88 9.54
N ARG A 351 -19.97 15.11 10.31
CA ARG A 351 -18.62 14.60 10.01
C ARG A 351 -18.68 13.09 9.73
N GLU A 352 -19.63 12.39 10.36
CA GLU A 352 -19.89 10.98 10.17
C GLU A 352 -20.49 10.60 8.81
N ARG A 353 -20.90 11.57 7.98
CA ARG A 353 -21.46 11.37 6.63
C ARG A 353 -20.57 11.88 5.50
N LEU A 354 -19.49 12.60 5.80
CA LEU A 354 -18.56 13.12 4.79
C LEU A 354 -17.80 12.01 4.03
N ALA A 355 -17.97 11.97 2.70
CA ALA A 355 -17.30 11.08 1.75
C ALA A 355 -16.92 11.85 0.48
N THR A 356 -16.18 11.25 -0.45
CA THR A 356 -15.91 11.86 -1.77
C THR A 356 -17.20 12.08 -2.56
N LEU A 357 -17.25 13.19 -3.31
CA LEU A 357 -18.32 13.53 -4.23
C LEU A 357 -18.37 12.59 -5.44
N CYS A 358 -17.23 12.12 -5.94
CA CYS A 358 -17.20 11.08 -6.97
C CYS A 358 -17.19 9.67 -6.35
N ALA A 359 -18.02 8.80 -6.92
CA ALA A 359 -17.86 7.36 -6.72
C ALA A 359 -16.63 6.88 -7.48
N ILE A 360 -15.97 5.85 -6.96
CA ILE A 360 -14.75 5.26 -7.49
C ILE A 360 -15.06 3.80 -7.77
N GLN A 361 -14.82 3.39 -9.01
CA GLN A 361 -14.94 2.00 -9.42
C GLN A 361 -13.54 1.43 -9.60
N VAL A 362 -13.17 0.53 -8.71
CA VAL A 362 -11.94 -0.25 -8.87
C VAL A 362 -12.28 -1.43 -9.76
N GLN A 363 -11.59 -1.54 -10.90
CA GLN A 363 -11.95 -2.50 -11.94
C GLN A 363 -11.99 -3.95 -11.42
N TYR A 364 -11.03 -4.32 -10.56
CA TYR A 364 -11.04 -5.55 -9.77
C TYR A 364 -10.20 -5.36 -8.51
N GLY A 365 -10.27 -6.27 -7.54
CA GLY A 365 -9.41 -6.31 -6.35
C GLY A 365 -9.78 -7.49 -5.47
N PHE A 366 -8.92 -7.84 -4.53
CA PHE A 366 -9.18 -8.86 -3.53
C PHE A 366 -9.78 -8.23 -2.28
N LEU A 367 -10.97 -8.67 -1.90
CA LEU A 367 -11.60 -8.39 -0.62
C LEU A 367 -11.22 -9.50 0.37
N ALA A 368 -10.58 -9.16 1.49
CA ALA A 368 -10.08 -10.13 2.48
C ALA A 368 -10.39 -9.71 3.92
N PRO A 369 -10.64 -10.66 4.85
CA PRO A 369 -10.85 -10.40 6.27
C PRO A 369 -9.54 -10.25 7.07
N GLN A 370 -8.37 -10.26 6.43
CA GLN A 370 -7.10 -10.12 7.15
C GLN A 370 -6.84 -8.68 7.53
N HIS A 371 -6.45 -8.46 8.79
CA HIS A 371 -6.04 -7.15 9.26
C HIS A 371 -4.53 -7.03 9.15
N LEU A 372 -4.07 -6.13 8.29
CA LEU A 372 -2.69 -5.66 8.27
C LEU A 372 -2.40 -4.98 9.61
N VAL A 373 -1.20 -5.15 10.15
CA VAL A 373 -0.69 -4.28 11.22
C VAL A 373 -0.30 -2.91 10.62
N ALA A 374 -1.24 -2.29 9.90
CA ALA A 374 -1.02 -1.19 8.98
C ALA A 374 -0.59 0.09 9.69
N GLY A 375 -1.19 0.33 10.87
CA GLY A 375 -0.90 1.49 11.71
C GLY A 375 0.53 1.55 12.21
N LEU A 376 1.33 0.50 12.01
CA LEU A 376 2.75 0.50 12.36
C LEU A 376 3.66 0.78 11.17
N LEU A 377 3.26 0.46 9.93
CA LEU A 377 4.06 0.81 8.76
C LEU A 377 4.03 2.31 8.49
N SER A 378 2.90 2.97 8.77
CA SER A 378 2.85 4.43 8.85
C SER A 378 3.81 4.95 9.93
N ARG A 379 3.77 4.39 11.17
CA ARG A 379 4.76 4.71 12.21
C ARG A 379 6.21 4.45 11.77
N PHE A 380 6.49 3.41 10.99
CA PHE A 380 7.84 3.16 10.47
C PHE A 380 8.30 4.24 9.48
N ASN A 381 7.39 4.70 8.60
CA ASN A 381 7.68 5.78 7.66
C ASN A 381 7.92 7.11 8.40
N ASP A 382 7.18 7.36 9.47
CA ASP A 382 7.28 8.59 10.27
C ASP A 382 8.47 8.54 11.26
N ASP A 383 8.79 7.36 11.83
CA ASP A 383 9.77 7.15 12.91
C ASP A 383 10.93 6.20 12.55
N TRP A 384 11.38 6.20 11.29
CA TRP A 384 12.48 5.32 10.85
C TRP A 384 13.74 5.44 11.73
N ARG A 385 14.06 6.66 12.19
CA ARG A 385 15.21 6.94 13.04
C ARG A 385 15.09 6.31 14.45
N PRO A 386 14.01 6.55 15.23
CA PRO A 386 13.77 5.83 16.48
C PRO A 386 13.85 4.30 16.35
N VAL A 387 13.27 3.72 15.30
CA VAL A 387 13.30 2.25 15.13
C VAL A 387 14.70 1.74 14.83
N LEU A 388 15.48 2.39 13.95
CA LEU A 388 16.88 2.03 13.72
C LEU A 388 17.73 2.18 14.99
N ASN A 389 17.54 3.27 15.74
CA ASN A 389 18.23 3.49 17.00
C ASN A 389 17.87 2.41 18.02
N ALA A 390 16.60 2.00 18.10
CA ALA A 390 16.21 0.93 18.98
C ALA A 390 16.68 -0.44 18.52
N TYR A 391 16.76 -0.72 17.22
CA TYR A 391 17.43 -1.93 16.73
C TYR A 391 18.89 -1.98 17.20
N GLN A 392 19.62 -0.86 17.08
CA GLN A 392 21.00 -0.75 17.59
C GLN A 392 21.08 -0.89 19.11
N ASN A 393 20.11 -0.34 19.86
CA ASN A 393 20.08 -0.37 21.32
C ASN A 393 19.43 -1.63 21.92
N ALA A 394 18.70 -2.40 21.12
CA ALA A 394 18.05 -3.66 21.52
C ALA A 394 19.06 -4.80 21.59
N ILE A 395 20.22 -4.66 20.96
CA ILE A 395 21.36 -5.57 21.11
C ILE A 395 22.04 -5.25 22.45
N PRO A 396 21.93 -6.12 23.48
CA PRO A 396 22.49 -5.81 24.79
C PRO A 396 24.01 -5.76 24.75
N ASP A 397 24.62 -4.97 25.65
CA ASP A 397 26.08 -4.95 25.81
C ASP A 397 26.58 -6.38 26.10
N PRO A 398 27.47 -6.95 25.25
CA PRO A 398 28.00 -8.30 25.44
C PRO A 398 28.81 -8.46 26.74
N ARG A 399 29.14 -7.36 27.42
CA ARG A 399 29.72 -7.39 28.78
C ARG A 399 28.70 -7.67 29.89
N ARG A 400 27.39 -7.53 29.60
CA ARG A 400 26.30 -7.70 30.58
C ARG A 400 25.55 -9.03 30.44
N HIS A 401 25.57 -9.65 29.26
CA HIS A 401 24.87 -10.91 28.99
C HIS A 401 25.77 -11.83 28.17
N ALA A 402 25.79 -13.13 28.49
CA ALA A 402 26.56 -14.12 27.76
C ALA A 402 25.65 -14.78 26.72
N GLY A 403 25.66 -14.27 25.48
CA GLY A 403 24.84 -14.80 24.41
C GLY A 403 24.59 -13.80 23.29
N ALA A 404 24.44 -14.28 22.06
CA ALA A 404 24.15 -13.44 20.89
C ALA A 404 22.72 -13.61 20.35
N PHE A 405 21.82 -14.26 21.09
CA PHE A 405 20.45 -14.55 20.63
C PHE A 405 19.66 -13.29 20.29
N GLU A 406 19.83 -12.21 21.04
CA GLU A 406 19.08 -10.96 20.87
C GLU A 406 19.35 -10.29 19.53
N SER A 407 20.55 -10.43 18.97
CA SER A 407 20.84 -9.87 17.65
C SER A 407 20.03 -10.58 16.56
N LEU A 408 19.98 -11.92 16.62
CA LEU A 408 19.15 -12.73 15.72
C LEU A 408 17.66 -12.42 15.94
N GLN A 409 17.23 -12.42 17.19
CA GLN A 409 15.84 -12.16 17.59
C GLN A 409 15.37 -10.77 17.14
N ALA A 410 16.14 -9.72 17.44
CA ALA A 410 15.83 -8.36 17.04
C ALA A 410 15.81 -8.20 15.52
N SER A 411 16.71 -8.91 14.80
CA SER A 411 16.70 -8.93 13.33
C SER A 411 15.42 -9.57 12.78
N GLN A 412 15.03 -10.74 13.29
CA GLN A 412 13.81 -11.42 12.82
C GLN A 412 12.57 -10.60 13.17
N TRP A 413 12.48 -10.09 14.39
CA TRP A 413 11.37 -9.25 14.87
C TRP A 413 11.21 -7.99 14.03
N ASN A 414 12.28 -7.22 13.82
CA ASN A 414 12.20 -5.99 13.04
C ASN A 414 11.91 -6.27 11.58
N CYS A 415 12.51 -7.28 10.96
CA CYS A 415 12.14 -7.65 9.59
C CYS A 415 10.67 -8.03 9.51
N TRP A 416 10.19 -8.92 10.39
CA TRP A 416 8.77 -9.30 10.44
C TRP A 416 7.85 -8.09 10.57
N LEU A 417 8.20 -7.09 11.40
CA LEU A 417 7.45 -5.84 11.55
C LEU A 417 7.49 -4.92 10.32
N VAL A 418 8.67 -4.70 9.73
CA VAL A 418 8.88 -3.84 8.54
C VAL A 418 8.07 -4.32 7.33
N TRP A 419 7.79 -5.61 7.28
CA TRP A 419 7.01 -6.21 6.21
C TRP A 419 5.50 -6.15 6.44
N GLY A 420 5.01 -5.66 7.59
CA GLY A 420 3.58 -5.49 7.85
C GLY A 420 2.81 -6.82 7.89
N PRO A 421 3.00 -7.64 8.93
CA PRO A 421 2.42 -8.97 8.98
C PRO A 421 0.91 -8.89 9.23
N SER A 422 0.14 -9.74 8.56
CA SER A 422 -1.31 -9.84 8.79
C SER A 422 -1.64 -10.66 10.02
N ILE A 423 -2.66 -10.26 10.79
CA ILE A 423 -3.14 -11.01 11.96
C ILE A 423 -4.37 -11.86 11.59
N PRO A 424 -4.36 -13.18 11.88
CA PRO A 424 -5.55 -13.99 11.66
C PRO A 424 -6.64 -13.69 12.68
N ILE A 425 -7.87 -13.60 12.17
CA ILE A 425 -9.08 -13.44 12.98
C ILE A 425 -9.55 -14.80 13.49
N CYS A 426 -9.73 -14.92 14.81
CA CYS A 426 -10.31 -16.11 15.44
C CYS A 426 -11.69 -15.84 16.04
N THR A 427 -12.29 -16.85 16.67
CA THR A 427 -13.63 -16.75 17.27
C THR A 427 -13.66 -16.20 18.71
N CYS A 428 -12.52 -15.76 19.26
CA CYS A 428 -12.44 -15.27 20.63
C CYS A 428 -13.11 -13.88 20.81
N SER A 429 -13.27 -13.46 22.07
CA SER A 429 -13.89 -12.18 22.42
C SER A 429 -13.11 -10.95 21.93
N GLN A 430 -11.79 -11.08 21.68
CA GLN A 430 -10.96 -9.99 21.15
C GLN A 430 -11.36 -9.58 19.73
N TRP A 431 -12.09 -10.44 19.02
CA TRP A 431 -12.62 -10.22 17.67
C TRP A 431 -14.14 -10.05 17.63
N ARG A 432 -14.77 -9.79 18.79
CA ARG A 432 -16.20 -9.41 18.85
C ARG A 432 -16.33 -7.92 18.57
N GLY A 433 -17.15 -7.55 17.60
CA GLY A 433 -17.37 -6.17 17.15
C GLY A 433 -17.43 -6.08 15.63
N VAL A 434 -17.50 -4.87 15.10
CA VAL A 434 -17.20 -4.57 13.69
C VAL A 434 -15.69 -4.65 13.53
N TYR A 435 -15.22 -5.38 12.53
CA TYR A 435 -13.82 -5.37 12.13
C TYR A 435 -13.75 -5.12 10.63
N ALA A 436 -12.76 -4.33 10.23
CA ALA A 436 -12.63 -3.84 8.86
C ALA A 436 -12.10 -4.96 7.95
N PHE A 437 -12.70 -5.10 6.77
CA PHE A 437 -12.10 -5.87 5.69
C PHE A 437 -11.12 -4.96 4.95
N GLN A 438 -10.25 -5.55 4.14
CA GLN A 438 -9.39 -4.80 3.24
C GLN A 438 -9.72 -5.14 1.79
N TYR A 439 -9.58 -4.16 0.92
CA TYR A 439 -9.74 -4.31 -0.52
C TYR A 439 -8.50 -3.79 -1.24
N GLY A 440 -7.85 -4.63 -2.06
CA GLY A 440 -6.56 -4.29 -2.66
C GLY A 440 -6.01 -5.32 -3.64
N TYR A 441 -4.73 -5.19 -4.02
CA TYR A 441 -4.04 -6.12 -4.91
C TYR A 441 -2.70 -6.58 -4.33
N GLY A 442 -2.45 -7.89 -4.34
CA GLY A 442 -1.18 -8.42 -3.85
C GLY A 442 -1.02 -8.05 -2.38
N ASP A 443 0.21 -7.66 -2.00
CA ASP A 443 0.58 -7.17 -0.68
C ASP A 443 -0.49 -6.29 -0.03
N GLU A 444 -0.80 -6.62 1.22
CA GLU A 444 -1.65 -5.87 2.14
C GLU A 444 -1.31 -4.36 2.21
N ASN A 445 -0.07 -3.96 1.87
CA ASN A 445 0.33 -2.57 1.68
C ASN A 445 -0.40 -1.84 0.56
N ASN A 446 -0.86 -2.56 -0.45
CA ASN A 446 -1.56 -2.04 -1.61
C ASN A 446 -3.07 -2.32 -1.50
N SER A 447 -3.63 -1.99 -0.34
CA SER A 447 -5.05 -2.14 -0.02
C SER A 447 -5.58 -0.96 0.79
N LEU A 448 -6.91 -0.80 0.82
CA LEU A 448 -7.61 0.15 1.68
C LEU A 448 -8.56 -0.61 2.61
N PRO A 449 -8.73 -0.16 3.87
CA PRO A 449 -9.83 -0.62 4.71
C PRO A 449 -11.17 -0.34 4.03
N VAL A 450 -12.11 -1.28 4.12
CA VAL A 450 -13.47 -1.13 3.61
C VAL A 450 -14.51 -1.18 4.72
N ILE A 451 -15.57 -0.41 4.52
CA ILE A 451 -16.75 -0.37 5.39
C ILE A 451 -18.02 -0.44 4.54
N ASP A 452 -19.08 -1.02 5.08
CA ASP A 452 -20.44 -0.92 4.55
C ASP A 452 -21.25 -0.06 5.51
N LEU A 453 -21.99 0.94 5.03
CA LEU A 453 -22.86 1.79 5.87
C LEU A 453 -24.36 1.45 5.70
N GLY A 454 -24.70 0.43 4.90
CA GLY A 454 -26.07 0.02 4.57
C GLY A 454 -26.87 1.07 3.77
N ASP A 455 -28.05 0.67 3.27
CA ASP A 455 -28.91 1.49 2.38
C ASP A 455 -29.67 2.62 3.09
N GLY A 456 -29.07 3.29 4.09
CA GLY A 456 -29.53 4.56 4.67
C GLY A 456 -30.95 4.62 5.26
N ARG A 457 -31.72 3.51 5.27
CA ARG A 457 -33.13 3.48 5.71
C ARG A 457 -33.33 2.89 7.12
N ALA A 458 -32.28 2.36 7.75
CA ALA A 458 -32.39 1.73 9.08
C ALA A 458 -31.19 1.94 10.03
N GLY A 459 -30.15 2.69 9.65
CA GLY A 459 -28.96 2.86 10.48
C GLY A 459 -28.43 4.29 10.47
N GLU A 460 -28.21 4.84 11.67
CA GLU A 460 -27.65 6.17 11.97
C GLU A 460 -26.18 6.31 11.51
N GLY A 461 -25.85 6.07 10.23
CA GLY A 461 -24.47 6.18 9.73
C GLY A 461 -23.47 5.16 10.32
N ARG A 462 -23.96 4.13 11.01
CA ARG A 462 -23.12 3.10 11.65
C ARG A 462 -22.67 2.03 10.63
N PRO A 463 -21.44 1.49 10.73
CA PRO A 463 -20.99 0.44 9.84
C PRO A 463 -21.80 -0.86 10.03
N GLY A 464 -22.31 -1.40 8.92
CA GLY A 464 -22.83 -2.75 8.82
C GLY A 464 -21.73 -3.78 8.57
N LEU A 465 -22.06 -5.06 8.80
CA LEU A 465 -21.25 -6.18 8.34
C LEU A 465 -21.40 -6.32 6.82
N LEU A 466 -20.30 -6.58 6.09
CA LEU A 466 -20.27 -6.89 4.64
C LEU A 466 -20.92 -8.27 4.32
N ASP A 467 -21.88 -8.69 5.13
CA ASP A 467 -22.35 -10.06 5.34
C ASP A 467 -22.71 -10.81 4.04
N PRO A 468 -23.41 -10.22 3.05
CA PRO A 468 -23.71 -10.93 1.80
C PRO A 468 -22.46 -11.38 1.04
N VAL A 469 -21.38 -10.61 1.10
CA VAL A 469 -20.10 -10.92 0.44
C VAL A 469 -19.24 -11.80 1.32
N THR A 470 -19.29 -11.62 2.64
CA THR A 470 -18.39 -12.24 3.61
C THR A 470 -18.91 -13.55 4.19
N ALA A 471 -20.22 -13.77 4.25
CA ALA A 471 -20.86 -15.00 4.75
C ALA A 471 -20.49 -16.26 3.96
N THR A 472 -19.92 -16.10 2.78
CA THR A 472 -19.46 -17.20 1.92
C THR A 472 -17.95 -17.43 1.98
N PHE A 473 -17.19 -16.65 2.77
CA PHE A 473 -15.78 -16.99 3.05
C PHE A 473 -15.65 -18.32 3.80
N ASP A 474 -16.57 -18.59 4.73
CA ASP A 474 -16.60 -19.80 5.55
C ASP A 474 -16.89 -21.07 4.72
N ALA A 475 -17.59 -20.93 3.59
CA ALA A 475 -18.10 -22.07 2.81
C ALA A 475 -17.04 -22.78 1.94
N GLU A 476 -15.87 -22.17 1.72
CA GLU A 476 -14.90 -22.68 0.73
C GLU A 476 -13.43 -22.62 1.20
N GLY A 477 -13.16 -22.33 2.48
CA GLY A 477 -11.78 -22.21 2.99
C GLY A 477 -10.95 -21.11 2.30
N ARG A 478 -11.64 -20.08 1.78
CA ARG A 478 -11.04 -18.99 1.00
C ARG A 478 -10.70 -17.82 1.91
N GLY A 479 -9.45 -17.35 1.83
CA GLY A 479 -8.96 -16.19 2.58
C GLY A 479 -9.27 -14.84 1.95
N ALA A 480 -9.70 -14.79 0.67
CA ALA A 480 -10.12 -13.56 0.00
C ALA A 480 -10.99 -13.85 -1.24
N LYS A 481 -11.64 -12.80 -1.76
CA LYS A 481 -12.53 -12.84 -2.93
C LYS A 481 -12.16 -11.80 -3.96
N TRP A 482 -12.13 -12.21 -5.22
CA TRP A 482 -11.93 -11.30 -6.34
C TRP A 482 -13.24 -10.60 -6.73
N VAL A 483 -13.31 -9.29 -6.47
CA VAL A 483 -14.52 -8.50 -6.67
C VAL A 483 -14.25 -7.21 -7.44
N GLN A 484 -15.21 -6.81 -8.26
CA GLN A 484 -15.30 -5.44 -8.78
C GLN A 484 -16.23 -4.65 -7.87
N MET A 485 -15.75 -3.54 -7.34
CA MET A 485 -16.44 -2.77 -6.30
C MET A 485 -16.47 -1.29 -6.68
N THR A 486 -17.62 -0.67 -6.39
CA THR A 486 -17.83 0.77 -6.49
C THR A 486 -18.12 1.33 -5.10
N GLY A 487 -17.49 2.44 -4.77
CA GLY A 487 -17.62 3.07 -3.46
C GLY A 487 -17.04 4.47 -3.42
N ARG A 488 -16.96 5.06 -2.22
CA ARG A 488 -16.43 6.42 -2.01
C ARG A 488 -15.32 6.40 -0.98
N LEU A 489 -14.32 7.27 -1.15
CA LEU A 489 -13.32 7.45 -0.09
C LEU A 489 -13.91 8.30 1.02
N ARG A 490 -13.46 8.06 2.23
CA ARG A 490 -13.74 8.89 3.39
C ARG A 490 -12.46 9.08 4.17
N TRP A 491 -12.36 10.23 4.83
CA TRP A 491 -11.41 10.37 5.93
C TRP A 491 -11.92 9.55 7.11
N GLY A 492 -11.02 8.98 7.89
CA GLY A 492 -11.19 8.57 9.26
C GLY A 492 -12.15 7.48 9.72
N PRO A 493 -11.71 6.59 10.62
CA PRO A 493 -12.60 5.69 11.30
C PRO A 493 -13.05 6.31 12.64
N TRP A 494 -13.64 7.51 12.62
CA TRP A 494 -14.45 7.98 13.76
C TRP A 494 -15.57 6.99 14.10
N LEU A 495 -15.94 6.18 13.12
CA LEU A 495 -16.78 4.99 13.23
C LEU A 495 -16.22 3.92 14.18
N LEU A 496 -15.01 4.05 14.72
CA LEU A 496 -14.41 3.16 15.73
C LEU A 496 -14.26 3.84 17.10
N ARG A 497 -14.61 5.12 17.22
CA ARG A 497 -14.54 5.89 18.48
C ARG A 497 -15.68 5.50 19.41
N GLU A 498 -15.49 5.70 20.70
CA GLU A 498 -16.56 5.51 21.69
C GLU A 498 -17.67 6.54 21.41
N ALA A 499 -18.91 6.06 21.34
CA ALA A 499 -20.07 6.94 21.27
C ALA A 499 -20.14 7.77 22.58
N GLY A 500 -19.61 9.00 22.56
CA GLY A 500 -19.77 9.92 23.68
C GLY A 500 -18.65 10.93 23.98
N GLU A 501 -17.55 11.02 23.23
CA GLU A 501 -16.53 12.04 23.51
C GLU A 501 -16.31 13.00 22.32
N GLY A 502 -17.02 14.15 22.38
CA GLY A 502 -16.49 15.40 21.87
C GLY A 502 -17.22 16.13 20.74
N ASP A 503 -18.52 16.39 20.88
CA ASP A 503 -19.02 17.72 20.49
C ASP A 503 -18.93 18.60 21.73
N GLY A 504 -18.11 19.63 21.66
CA GLY A 504 -17.97 20.61 22.73
C GLY A 504 -19.25 21.43 22.86
N ALA A 505 -20.16 21.01 23.72
CA ALA A 505 -21.12 21.88 24.38
C ALA A 505 -21.53 21.24 25.73
N ASP A 506 -21.20 21.97 26.80
CA ASP A 506 -21.73 21.88 28.17
C ASP A 506 -21.32 20.67 29.07
N ARG A 507 -20.49 20.97 30.07
CA ARG A 507 -20.65 20.45 31.45
C ARG A 507 -21.78 21.27 32.12
N PRO A 508 -22.57 20.77 33.09
CA PRO A 508 -22.23 19.85 34.19
C PRO A 508 -23.28 18.71 34.40
N ASP A 509 -23.09 17.65 35.17
CA ASP A 509 -23.00 17.60 36.64
C ASP A 509 -22.39 16.27 37.12
N ASP A 510 -21.56 16.38 38.15
CA ASP A 510 -21.09 15.29 39.00
C ASP A 510 -22.26 14.75 39.84
N HIS A 511 -22.61 13.47 39.70
CA HIS A 511 -23.06 12.59 40.79
C HIS A 511 -23.29 11.17 40.24
N PHE A 512 -22.41 10.22 40.60
CA PHE A 512 -22.69 8.80 40.46
C PHE A 512 -22.62 8.14 41.85
N ASP A 513 -23.73 7.52 42.23
CA ASP A 513 -24.00 6.89 43.52
C ASP A 513 -23.33 5.50 43.60
N LEU A 514 -22.67 5.22 44.73
CA LEU A 514 -21.79 4.05 44.97
C LEU A 514 -22.53 2.89 45.65
N ALA A 515 -23.80 2.63 45.28
CA ALA A 515 -24.66 1.68 46.01
C ALA A 515 -25.18 0.48 45.19
N ALA A 516 -24.69 0.23 43.98
CA ALA A 516 -25.11 -0.93 43.19
C ALA A 516 -23.92 -1.78 42.73
N ALA A 517 -23.19 -2.34 43.70
CA ALA A 517 -22.32 -3.49 43.51
C ALA A 517 -22.98 -4.67 44.23
N ASP A 518 -23.63 -5.55 43.47
CA ASP A 518 -23.79 -6.99 43.73
C ASP A 518 -24.76 -7.58 42.71
N GLU A 519 -24.22 -8.20 41.65
CA GLU A 519 -24.59 -9.54 41.17
C GLU A 519 -23.88 -9.86 39.85
N ILE A 520 -23.34 -11.08 39.80
CA ILE A 520 -22.56 -11.65 38.71
C ILE A 520 -23.52 -12.04 37.60
N ASP A 521 -23.67 -11.17 36.60
CA ASP A 521 -24.02 -11.53 35.24
C ASP A 521 -23.40 -10.48 34.32
N PHE A 522 -22.18 -10.74 33.85
CA PHE A 522 -21.54 -9.93 32.81
C PHE A 522 -22.24 -10.16 31.46
N THR A 523 -23.44 -9.63 31.33
CA THR A 523 -23.84 -9.02 30.05
C THR A 523 -23.31 -7.58 30.11
N PRO A 524 -22.27 -7.22 29.33
CA PRO A 524 -21.91 -5.82 29.22
C PRO A 524 -23.10 -5.12 28.54
N ALA A 525 -23.79 -4.29 29.32
CA ALA A 525 -24.62 -3.23 28.78
C ALA A 525 -23.84 -2.50 27.69
N SER A 526 -24.46 -2.40 26.50
CA SER A 526 -24.08 -1.53 25.39
C SER A 526 -22.57 -1.34 25.16
N SER A 527 -21.93 -2.27 24.45
CA SER A 527 -20.55 -2.05 23.97
C SER A 527 -20.53 -0.88 22.97
N ARG A 528 -20.29 0.34 23.48
CA ARG A 528 -19.98 1.57 22.74
C ARG A 528 -18.59 1.52 22.11
N ARG A 529 -18.23 0.40 21.46
CA ARG A 529 -17.01 0.26 20.67
C ARG A 529 -17.37 -0.44 19.38
N PRO A 530 -17.32 0.26 18.23
CA PRO A 530 -17.63 -0.38 16.96
C PRO A 530 -16.49 -1.34 16.57
N ALA A 531 -15.23 -1.06 16.94
CA ALA A 531 -14.08 -1.91 16.63
C ALA A 531 -13.97 -3.16 17.52
N ALA A 532 -13.53 -4.27 16.94
CA ALA A 532 -12.98 -5.41 17.68
C ALA A 532 -11.83 -4.96 18.63
N PRO A 533 -11.78 -5.41 19.89
CA PRO A 533 -10.71 -5.05 20.84
C PRO A 533 -9.28 -5.24 20.33
N ALA A 534 -8.99 -6.35 19.61
CA ALA A 534 -7.68 -6.61 19.00
C ALA A 534 -7.30 -5.57 17.94
N GLN A 535 -8.28 -5.04 17.21
CA GLN A 535 -8.06 -3.99 16.23
C GLN A 535 -7.85 -2.65 16.93
N ALA A 536 -8.64 -2.34 17.96
CA ALA A 536 -8.56 -1.08 18.69
C ALA A 536 -7.18 -0.84 19.34
N SER A 537 -6.49 -1.89 19.81
CA SER A 537 -5.17 -1.76 20.45
C SER A 537 -4.05 -1.30 19.52
N LEU A 538 -4.16 -1.49 18.20
CA LEU A 538 -3.22 -0.94 17.22
C LEU A 538 -3.26 0.59 17.14
N PHE A 539 -4.39 1.17 17.53
CA PHE A 539 -4.65 2.59 17.45
C PHE A 539 -4.50 3.26 18.81
N ARG A 540 -3.90 2.62 19.83
CA ARG A 540 -3.74 3.19 21.18
C ARG A 540 -2.31 3.70 21.46
N GLU A 541 -2.07 5.01 21.46
CA GLU A 541 -0.98 5.68 22.21
C GLU A 541 -1.41 5.92 23.66
N ASP A 542 -0.89 5.18 24.63
CA ASP A 542 -0.95 5.56 26.06
C ASP A 542 -2.33 5.71 26.72
N GLY A 543 -3.29 4.87 26.34
CA GLY A 543 -4.29 4.44 27.32
C GLY A 543 -5.17 5.52 27.96
N LEU A 544 -5.53 6.62 27.28
CA LEU A 544 -6.73 7.47 27.51
C LEU A 544 -6.55 8.69 26.59
N GLN A 545 -7.42 8.82 25.58
CA GLN A 545 -7.49 9.89 24.57
C GLN A 545 -6.47 9.84 23.40
N PHE A 546 -7.00 9.63 22.19
CA PHE A 546 -6.31 9.94 20.94
C PHE A 546 -6.31 11.44 20.71
N ARG A 547 -5.12 12.01 20.59
CA ARG A 547 -4.87 13.15 19.69
C ARG A 547 -3.69 12.78 18.79
N HIS A 548 -3.99 12.06 17.71
CA HIS A 548 -3.17 12.16 16.51
C HIS A 548 -4.07 12.29 15.28
N ASP A 549 -3.63 13.13 14.36
CA ASP A 549 -4.37 13.67 13.23
C ASP A 549 -4.47 12.71 12.02
N SER A 550 -4.18 11.42 12.18
CA SER A 550 -4.21 10.43 11.09
C SER A 550 -5.21 9.30 11.38
N ASP A 551 -6.48 9.68 11.32
CA ASP A 551 -7.61 8.78 11.09
C ASP A 551 -7.65 8.50 9.57
N GLY A 552 -6.90 7.50 9.10
CA GLY A 552 -6.59 7.33 7.66
C GLY A 552 -7.74 7.09 6.68
N ILE A 553 -7.42 7.06 5.38
CA ILE A 553 -8.41 6.89 4.30
C ILE A 553 -9.04 5.49 4.31
N LEU A 554 -10.37 5.45 4.14
CA LEU A 554 -11.14 4.22 4.00
C LEU A 554 -12.10 4.28 2.81
N MET A 555 -12.48 3.09 2.32
CA MET A 555 -13.38 2.93 1.19
C MET A 555 -14.76 2.48 1.67
N GLN A 556 -15.74 3.38 1.59
CA GLN A 556 -17.15 3.06 1.81
C GLN A 556 -17.70 2.33 0.59
N VAL A 557 -18.17 1.10 0.78
CA VAL A 557 -18.80 0.30 -0.26
C VAL A 557 -20.20 0.85 -0.55
N GLU A 558 -20.49 1.06 -1.84
CA GLU A 558 -21.85 1.35 -2.32
C GLU A 558 -22.44 0.15 -3.05
N THR A 559 -21.68 -0.46 -3.94
CA THR A 559 -22.12 -1.64 -4.70
C THR A 559 -20.97 -2.60 -4.97
N VAL A 560 -21.29 -3.89 -4.98
CA VAL A 560 -20.41 -4.96 -5.44
C VAL A 560 -20.97 -5.49 -6.76
N GLU A 561 -20.41 -5.03 -7.87
CA GLU A 561 -20.99 -5.20 -9.21
C GLU A 561 -20.74 -6.59 -9.80
N ARG A 562 -19.60 -7.20 -9.45
CA ARG A 562 -19.24 -8.52 -9.97
C ARG A 562 -18.52 -9.34 -8.91
N LEU A 563 -19.12 -10.47 -8.59
CA LEU A 563 -18.48 -11.57 -7.88
C LEU A 563 -17.95 -12.53 -8.94
N SER A 564 -16.63 -12.73 -8.99
CA SER A 564 -16.08 -13.78 -9.82
C SER A 564 -16.13 -15.11 -9.05
N ASN A 565 -16.69 -16.16 -9.65
CA ASN A 565 -16.54 -17.54 -9.15
C ASN A 565 -15.12 -18.09 -9.40
N ASP A 566 -14.22 -17.28 -9.98
CA ASP A 566 -12.86 -17.65 -10.33
C ASP A 566 -12.11 -18.20 -9.10
N HIS A 567 -11.35 -19.27 -9.30
CA HIS A 567 -10.60 -19.98 -8.25
C HIS A 567 -9.39 -19.19 -7.76
N ARG A 568 -9.20 -17.95 -8.23
CA ARG A 568 -8.16 -17.03 -7.76
C ARG A 568 -8.47 -16.60 -6.34
N VAL A 569 -7.72 -17.14 -5.40
CA VAL A 569 -7.84 -16.83 -3.98
C VAL A 569 -6.55 -16.15 -3.58
N TYR A 570 -6.64 -14.88 -3.20
CA TYR A 570 -5.54 -14.23 -2.50
C TYR A 570 -5.55 -14.71 -1.05
N PHE A 571 -4.42 -15.20 -0.57
CA PHE A 571 -4.35 -15.77 0.77
C PHE A 571 -3.62 -14.87 1.75
N SER A 572 -2.49 -14.28 1.35
CA SER A 572 -1.70 -13.25 2.05
C SER A 572 -0.43 -13.02 1.23
N ALA A 573 0.26 -11.89 1.42
CA ALA A 573 1.62 -11.71 0.91
C ALA A 573 2.68 -12.23 1.90
N TYR A 574 2.25 -12.59 3.12
CA TYR A 574 3.14 -12.92 4.23
C TYR A 574 2.60 -14.13 5.00
N LEU A 575 3.32 -15.25 4.94
CA LEU A 575 3.09 -16.36 5.85
C LEU A 575 4.14 -16.30 6.95
N TRP A 576 3.71 -16.50 8.20
CA TRP A 576 4.57 -16.38 9.37
C TRP A 576 4.18 -17.38 10.47
N MET A 577 5.17 -17.70 11.30
CA MET A 577 5.08 -18.44 12.55
C MET A 577 5.89 -17.68 13.60
N ILE A 578 5.44 -17.65 14.84
CA ILE A 578 6.17 -17.05 15.95
C ILE A 578 6.40 -18.11 17.01
N PHE A 579 7.66 -18.27 17.41
CA PHE A 579 8.05 -19.14 18.51
C PHE A 579 8.42 -18.31 19.74
N LEU A 580 7.88 -18.66 20.89
CA LEU A 580 8.39 -18.22 22.19
C LEU A 580 9.60 -19.10 22.53
N VAL A 581 10.76 -18.48 22.69
CA VAL A 581 11.98 -19.16 23.16
C VAL A 581 12.06 -19.01 24.67
N ALA A 582 12.01 -20.15 25.37
CA ALA A 582 11.92 -20.19 26.83
C ALA A 582 12.80 -21.30 27.41
N SER A 583 12.93 -21.31 28.73
CA SER A 583 13.58 -22.39 29.45
C SER A 583 12.59 -23.52 29.77
N ALA A 584 13.05 -24.76 29.89
CA ALA A 584 12.24 -25.96 30.06
C ALA A 584 11.60 -26.12 31.45
N ALA A 585 11.70 -25.11 32.32
CA ALA A 585 11.03 -25.10 33.60
C ALA A 585 9.59 -24.58 33.43
N ASP A 586 8.59 -25.34 33.87
CA ASP A 586 7.19 -24.89 33.90
C ASP A 586 6.91 -24.08 35.17
N GLU A 587 6.34 -22.89 35.03
CA GLU A 587 5.67 -22.17 36.11
C GLU A 587 4.21 -22.67 36.18
N PRO A 588 3.83 -23.46 37.20
CA PRO A 588 2.53 -24.11 37.25
C PRO A 588 1.38 -23.10 37.11
N GLY A 589 0.55 -23.28 36.08
CA GLY A 589 -0.63 -22.44 35.82
C GLY A 589 -0.35 -21.10 35.13
N ILE A 590 0.92 -20.76 34.84
CA ILE A 590 1.28 -19.46 34.23
C ILE A 590 1.85 -19.66 32.82
N GLY A 591 2.88 -20.51 32.66
CA GLY A 591 3.60 -20.69 31.40
C GLY A 591 4.99 -21.29 31.57
N PRO A 592 5.76 -21.44 30.48
CA PRO A 592 7.17 -21.80 30.57
C PRO A 592 7.99 -20.66 31.19
N ARG A 593 9.05 -20.94 31.91
CA ARG A 593 9.93 -19.92 32.50
C ARG A 593 10.61 -19.11 31.40
N LEU A 594 10.43 -17.78 31.43
CA LEU A 594 11.12 -16.89 30.49
C LEU A 594 12.63 -16.97 30.71
N LEU A 595 13.41 -16.69 29.66
CA LEU A 595 14.87 -16.71 29.72
C LEU A 595 15.38 -15.75 30.80
N ARG A 596 16.54 -16.06 31.38
CA ARG A 596 17.19 -15.25 32.44
C ARG A 596 16.36 -15.10 33.71
N GLY A 597 15.42 -16.00 33.94
CA GLY A 597 14.56 -15.99 35.11
C GLY A 597 13.67 -14.76 35.22
N ARG A 598 13.31 -14.13 34.09
CA ARG A 598 12.28 -13.08 34.09
C ARG A 598 10.95 -13.68 34.52
N ALA A 599 10.23 -12.94 35.36
CA ALA A 599 8.89 -13.32 35.79
C ALA A 599 7.85 -12.95 34.73
N TRP A 600 6.80 -13.76 34.65
CA TRP A 600 5.62 -13.39 33.88
C TRP A 600 4.83 -12.29 34.57
N PRO A 601 4.31 -11.29 33.82
CA PRO A 601 3.22 -10.47 34.32
C PRO A 601 1.97 -11.34 34.52
N ARG A 602 1.07 -10.92 35.42
CA ARG A 602 -0.13 -11.72 35.74
C ARG A 602 -1.12 -11.65 34.58
N TRP A 603 -1.83 -12.73 34.28
CA TRP A 603 -2.86 -12.73 33.23
C TRP A 603 -4.24 -13.09 33.79
N PRO A 604 -5.31 -12.38 33.40
CA PRO A 604 -5.32 -11.11 32.68
C PRO A 604 -4.93 -9.94 33.60
N ASP A 605 -4.00 -9.08 33.16
CA ASP A 605 -3.72 -7.83 33.86
C ASP A 605 -4.72 -6.75 33.42
N SER A 606 -5.13 -5.89 34.36
CA SER A 606 -6.05 -4.80 34.04
C SER A 606 -5.38 -3.74 33.16
N PRO A 607 -6.14 -2.95 32.37
CA PRO A 607 -5.56 -1.88 31.55
C PRO A 607 -4.66 -0.90 32.33
N GLN A 608 -4.95 -0.67 33.61
CA GLN A 608 -4.17 0.19 34.51
C GLN A 608 -2.80 -0.40 34.88
N ARG A 609 -2.58 -1.71 34.70
CA ARG A 609 -1.30 -2.39 34.93
C ARG A 609 -0.52 -2.64 33.65
N ARG A 610 -0.93 -2.05 32.53
CA ARG A 610 -0.29 -2.25 31.23
C ARG A 610 1.18 -1.85 31.22
N GLU A 611 1.56 -0.85 32.01
CA GLU A 611 2.96 -0.45 32.18
C GLU A 611 3.85 -1.62 32.61
N HIS A 612 3.38 -2.47 33.52
CA HIS A 612 4.14 -3.63 34.00
C HIS A 612 4.33 -4.70 32.92
N VAL A 613 3.31 -4.93 32.08
CA VAL A 613 3.41 -5.83 30.93
C VAL A 613 4.43 -5.29 29.91
N ARG A 614 4.37 -4.00 29.62
CA ARG A 614 5.31 -3.30 28.73
C ARG A 614 6.74 -3.37 29.27
N GLU A 615 6.93 -3.17 30.57
CA GLU A 615 8.24 -3.28 31.24
C GLU A 615 8.82 -4.70 31.22
N ALA A 616 7.99 -5.74 31.15
CA ALA A 616 8.44 -7.13 31.04
C ALA A 616 9.08 -7.43 29.68
N ARG A 617 8.82 -6.60 28.66
CA ARG A 617 9.36 -6.69 27.30
C ARG A 617 9.21 -8.08 26.69
N LEU A 618 7.99 -8.58 26.71
CA LEU A 618 7.66 -9.94 26.28
C LEU A 618 8.04 -10.23 24.82
N TRP A 619 8.09 -9.20 23.96
CA TRP A 619 8.55 -9.34 22.57
C TRP A 619 10.02 -9.80 22.46
N GLU A 620 10.88 -9.52 23.46
CA GLU A 620 12.29 -9.97 23.48
C GLU A 620 12.42 -11.51 23.54
N GLN A 621 11.33 -12.22 23.83
CA GLN A 621 11.28 -13.68 23.91
C GLN A 621 10.75 -14.34 22.62
N LEU A 622 10.33 -13.54 21.64
CA LEU A 622 9.70 -14.02 20.41
C LEU A 622 10.67 -14.11 19.25
N LEU A 623 10.67 -15.26 18.57
CA LEU A 623 11.41 -15.53 17.35
C LEU A 623 10.44 -15.77 16.19
N PRO A 624 10.14 -14.75 15.37
CA PRO A 624 9.35 -14.93 14.17
C PRO A 624 10.15 -15.63 13.06
N VAL A 625 9.43 -16.40 12.25
CA VAL A 625 9.89 -17.00 10.99
C VAL A 625 8.83 -16.68 9.96
N PHE A 626 9.23 -16.18 8.80
CA PHE A 626 8.28 -15.74 7.79
C PHE A 626 8.80 -15.99 6.38
N VAL A 627 7.88 -16.01 5.43
CA VAL A 627 8.14 -16.03 4.00
C VAL A 627 7.31 -14.93 3.36
N HIS A 628 7.98 -14.10 2.56
CA HIS A 628 7.32 -13.15 1.69
C HIS A 628 6.98 -13.83 0.36
N ALA A 629 5.70 -13.92 0.05
CA ALA A 629 5.22 -14.50 -1.20
C ALA A 629 3.85 -13.92 -1.53
N ASN A 630 3.69 -13.34 -2.71
CA ASN A 630 2.37 -12.96 -3.23
C ASN A 630 1.58 -14.23 -3.57
N VAL A 631 0.81 -14.77 -2.61
CA VAL A 631 0.09 -16.04 -2.78
C VAL A 631 -1.30 -15.79 -3.38
N ALA A 632 -1.43 -16.05 -4.68
CA ALA A 632 -2.65 -15.80 -5.45
C ALA A 632 -3.43 -17.07 -5.86
N ASP A 633 -2.91 -18.26 -5.53
CA ASP A 633 -3.56 -19.54 -5.81
C ASP A 633 -3.26 -20.61 -4.74
N PRO A 634 -4.10 -21.67 -4.64
CA PRO A 634 -3.96 -22.69 -3.60
C PRO A 634 -2.69 -23.55 -3.68
N GLU A 635 -2.13 -23.79 -4.88
CA GLU A 635 -0.92 -24.58 -5.04
C GLU A 635 0.29 -23.79 -4.53
N ALA A 636 0.37 -22.51 -4.88
CA ALA A 636 1.34 -21.58 -4.34
C ALA A 636 1.23 -21.50 -2.81
N LEU A 637 0.01 -21.42 -2.25
CA LEU A 637 -0.18 -21.44 -0.80
C LEU A 637 0.39 -22.71 -0.16
N ALA A 638 0.02 -23.87 -0.70
CA ALA A 638 0.46 -25.16 -0.18
C ALA A 638 1.99 -25.34 -0.30
N PHE A 639 2.61 -24.79 -1.34
CA PHE A 639 4.06 -24.74 -1.48
C PHE A 639 4.67 -23.83 -0.40
N GLN A 640 4.21 -22.58 -0.29
CA GLN A 640 4.80 -21.61 0.63
C GLN A 640 4.62 -21.99 2.10
N LYS A 641 3.49 -22.59 2.47
CA LYS A 641 3.28 -23.15 3.82
C LYS A 641 4.29 -24.26 4.17
N ARG A 642 4.61 -25.14 3.20
CA ARG A 642 5.64 -26.19 3.38
C ARG A 642 7.03 -25.59 3.48
N VAL A 643 7.34 -24.59 2.65
CA VAL A 643 8.61 -23.84 2.74
C VAL A 643 8.75 -23.16 4.10
N LEU A 644 7.70 -22.51 4.60
CA LEU A 644 7.71 -21.88 5.91
C LEU A 644 7.94 -22.88 7.04
N ALA A 645 7.24 -24.02 7.04
CA ALA A 645 7.46 -25.08 8.04
C ALA A 645 8.90 -25.63 7.99
N GLN A 646 9.46 -25.80 6.78
CA GLN A 646 10.85 -26.20 6.58
C GLN A 646 11.82 -25.15 7.13
N ASN A 647 11.60 -23.87 6.81
CA ASN A 647 12.43 -22.75 7.27
C ASN A 647 12.37 -22.58 8.79
N ALA A 648 11.20 -22.77 9.39
CA ALA A 648 11.02 -22.74 10.84
C ALA A 648 11.88 -23.82 11.50
N VAL A 649 11.77 -25.08 11.07
CA VAL A 649 12.59 -26.16 11.64
C VAL A 649 14.09 -25.91 11.42
N ALA A 650 14.49 -25.43 10.24
CA ALA A 650 15.89 -25.11 9.96
C ALA A 650 16.44 -23.98 10.86
N LEU A 651 15.70 -22.89 11.06
CA LEU A 651 16.11 -21.80 11.94
C LEU A 651 16.19 -22.28 13.40
N LEU A 652 15.17 -22.99 13.88
CA LEU A 652 15.15 -23.51 15.25
C LEU A 652 16.29 -24.49 15.48
N GLN A 653 16.66 -25.30 14.48
CA GLN A 653 17.79 -26.22 14.56
C GLN A 653 19.13 -25.49 14.65
N GLN A 654 19.32 -24.42 13.86
CA GLN A 654 20.51 -23.57 13.98
C GLN A 654 20.63 -22.93 15.37
N VAL A 655 19.51 -22.45 15.92
CA VAL A 655 19.46 -21.89 17.28
C VAL A 655 19.75 -22.98 18.31
N TRP A 656 19.20 -24.18 18.13
CA TRP A 656 19.43 -25.33 18.99
C TRP A 656 20.88 -25.76 19.02
N GLU A 657 21.51 -25.95 17.86
CA GLU A 657 22.92 -26.37 17.76
C GLU A 657 23.87 -25.36 18.41
N ARG A 658 23.56 -24.06 18.25
CA ARG A 658 24.36 -22.95 18.78
C ARG A 658 23.90 -22.48 20.15
N ARG A 659 23.04 -23.22 20.85
CA ARG A 659 22.44 -22.78 22.12
C ARG A 659 23.46 -22.38 23.20
N ALA A 660 24.62 -23.04 23.24
CA ALA A 660 25.71 -22.70 24.16
C ALA A 660 26.40 -21.36 23.85
N GLU A 661 26.32 -20.90 22.59
CA GLU A 661 26.81 -19.58 22.15
C GLU A 661 25.73 -18.50 22.28
N LEU A 662 24.47 -18.88 22.12
CA LEU A 662 23.34 -17.96 21.99
C LEU A 662 22.69 -17.61 23.34
N PHE A 663 22.72 -18.51 24.31
CA PHE A 663 22.04 -18.36 25.60
C PHE A 663 22.99 -18.46 26.79
N ASP A 664 22.57 -17.89 27.92
CA ASP A 664 23.31 -17.98 29.17
C ASP A 664 23.39 -19.44 29.65
N ALA A 665 24.51 -19.81 30.29
CA ALA A 665 24.77 -21.20 30.69
C ALA A 665 23.68 -21.79 31.61
N ALA A 666 23.06 -20.96 32.45
CA ALA A 666 21.96 -21.37 33.33
C ALA A 666 20.70 -21.74 32.53
N ASP A 667 20.37 -20.99 31.47
CA ASP A 667 19.22 -21.28 30.61
C ASP A 667 19.47 -22.54 29.79
N VAL A 668 20.70 -22.73 29.29
CA VAL A 668 21.10 -23.96 28.58
C VAL A 668 21.02 -25.18 29.49
N GLN A 669 21.48 -25.05 30.75
CA GLN A 669 21.40 -26.12 31.74
C GLN A 669 19.96 -26.45 32.12
N ALA A 670 19.11 -25.43 32.25
CA ALA A 670 17.68 -25.63 32.50
C ALA A 670 16.94 -26.21 31.29
N GLY A 671 17.52 -26.11 30.09
CA GLY A 671 17.02 -26.67 28.83
C GLY A 671 16.27 -25.62 28.02
N ILE A 672 16.59 -25.47 26.73
CA ILE A 672 15.91 -24.51 25.84
C ILE A 672 14.69 -25.18 25.21
N ARG A 673 13.57 -24.47 25.14
CA ARG A 673 12.32 -24.88 24.50
C ARG A 673 11.83 -23.83 23.51
N PHE A 674 11.19 -24.29 22.45
CA PHE A 674 10.58 -23.47 21.41
C PHE A 674 9.08 -23.72 21.38
N HIS A 675 8.29 -22.86 22.00
CA HIS A 675 6.84 -22.99 22.01
C HIS A 675 6.26 -22.26 20.80
N LEU A 676 5.45 -22.94 19.98
CA LEU A 676 4.69 -22.24 18.94
C LEU A 676 3.68 -21.29 19.60
N ALA A 677 3.95 -19.99 19.55
CA ALA A 677 3.11 -18.95 20.13
C ALA A 677 1.84 -18.77 19.30
N SER A 678 2.03 -18.40 18.04
CA SER A 678 0.97 -18.19 17.05
C SER A 678 1.55 -18.29 15.62
N ALA A 679 0.69 -18.35 14.61
CA ALA A 679 1.04 -18.38 13.20
C ALA A 679 -0.07 -17.74 12.36
N SER A 680 0.16 -17.50 11.06
CA SER A 680 -0.82 -16.90 10.16
C SER A 680 -2.15 -17.68 10.02
N ASP A 681 -2.18 -18.96 10.40
CA ASP A 681 -3.40 -19.79 10.44
C ASP A 681 -3.64 -20.44 11.81
N TYR A 682 -2.94 -19.97 12.84
CA TYR A 682 -3.07 -20.46 14.21
C TYR A 682 -2.99 -19.32 15.23
N SER A 683 -4.13 -19.02 15.87
CA SER A 683 -4.25 -17.85 16.74
C SER A 683 -3.45 -17.94 18.04
N GLY A 684 -3.13 -19.15 18.53
CA GLY A 684 -2.47 -19.33 19.83
C GLY A 684 -3.38 -19.16 21.06
N CYS A 685 -4.57 -18.57 20.93
CA CYS A 685 -5.51 -18.36 22.05
C CYS A 685 -6.44 -19.56 22.33
N GLY A 686 -6.32 -20.64 21.55
CA GLY A 686 -7.17 -21.83 21.64
C GLY A 686 -8.51 -21.73 20.89
N CYS A 687 -8.86 -20.55 20.34
CA CYS A 687 -10.04 -20.39 19.50
C CYS A 687 -9.70 -20.66 18.02
N PRO A 688 -10.60 -21.34 17.26
CA PRO A 688 -10.39 -21.58 15.85
C PRO A 688 -10.29 -20.28 15.06
N VAL A 689 -9.42 -20.28 14.04
CA VAL A 689 -9.34 -19.21 13.04
C VAL A 689 -10.62 -19.26 12.21
N ARG A 690 -11.23 -18.09 11.95
CA ARG A 690 -12.52 -17.98 11.23
C ARG A 690 -12.39 -18.38 9.77
N TYR A 691 -11.29 -17.99 9.14
CA TYR A 691 -11.03 -18.19 7.71
C TYR A 691 -9.78 -19.05 7.50
N PRO A 692 -9.83 -20.35 7.87
CA PRO A 692 -8.69 -21.24 7.68
C PRO A 692 -8.45 -21.47 6.19
N SER A 693 -7.19 -21.49 5.77
CA SER A 693 -6.79 -21.66 4.38
C SER A 693 -5.88 -22.87 4.20
N GLY A 694 -6.32 -23.87 3.43
CA GLY A 694 -5.51 -25.06 3.11
C GLY A 694 -5.04 -25.85 4.34
N THR A 695 -3.90 -26.56 4.20
CA THR A 695 -3.30 -27.34 5.28
C THR A 695 -2.78 -26.44 6.40
N SER A 696 -3.01 -26.84 7.65
CA SER A 696 -2.53 -26.14 8.84
C SER A 696 -1.00 -26.13 8.91
N LEU A 697 -0.41 -24.97 9.22
CA LEU A 697 1.00 -24.82 9.52
C LEU A 697 1.44 -25.67 10.72
N VAL A 698 0.55 -25.85 11.71
CA VAL A 698 0.80 -26.74 12.86
C VAL A 698 0.98 -28.18 12.39
N SER A 699 0.09 -28.68 11.53
CA SER A 699 0.17 -30.04 11.01
C SER A 699 1.44 -30.26 10.16
N LEU A 700 1.80 -29.28 9.33
CA LEU A 700 3.03 -29.33 8.54
C LEU A 700 4.30 -29.34 9.40
N LEU A 701 4.31 -28.60 10.52
CA LEU A 701 5.40 -28.66 11.49
C LEU A 701 5.50 -30.04 12.16
N HIS A 702 4.39 -30.62 12.59
CA HIS A 702 4.37 -31.99 13.12
C HIS A 702 4.93 -32.99 12.12
N GLU A 703 4.48 -32.95 10.87
CA GLU A 703 4.99 -33.81 9.80
C GLU A 703 6.50 -33.63 9.56
N ARG A 704 6.98 -32.38 9.60
CA ARG A 704 8.41 -32.08 9.39
C ARG A 704 9.27 -32.53 10.57
N LEU A 705 8.83 -32.30 11.81
CA LEU A 705 9.53 -32.73 13.02
C LEU A 705 9.50 -34.25 13.21
N ALA A 706 8.45 -34.93 12.76
CA ALA A 706 8.40 -36.40 12.77
C ALA A 706 9.55 -37.01 11.94
N ARG A 707 10.02 -36.30 10.90
CA ARG A 707 11.15 -36.70 10.05
C ARG A 707 12.51 -36.21 10.55
N GLU A 708 12.55 -35.47 11.65
CA GLU A 708 13.78 -34.89 12.17
C GLU A 708 14.67 -35.96 12.83
N PRO A 709 15.94 -36.14 12.40
CA PRO A 709 16.86 -37.10 13.01
C PRO A 709 17.25 -36.76 14.45
N ASP A 710 17.44 -35.47 14.78
CA ASP A 710 17.72 -35.06 16.16
C ASP A 710 16.43 -35.05 16.98
N ARG A 711 16.19 -36.14 17.71
CA ARG A 711 15.00 -36.27 18.57
C ARG A 711 15.02 -35.36 19.78
N ALA A 712 16.19 -35.05 20.33
CA ALA A 712 16.28 -34.12 21.46
C ALA A 712 15.88 -32.70 21.03
N PHE A 713 16.29 -32.29 19.83
CA PHE A 713 15.80 -31.06 19.21
C PHE A 713 14.30 -31.11 18.91
N ALA A 714 13.81 -32.18 18.28
CA ALA A 714 12.40 -32.32 17.95
C ALA A 714 11.51 -32.21 19.21
N ASP A 715 11.90 -32.85 20.31
CA ASP A 715 11.22 -32.78 21.61
C ASP A 715 11.34 -31.40 22.29
N ALA A 716 12.31 -30.56 21.88
CA ALA A 716 12.44 -29.19 22.34
C ALA A 716 11.45 -28.23 21.65
N VAL A 717 10.90 -28.61 20.50
CA VAL A 717 9.88 -27.83 19.77
C VAL A 717 8.48 -28.25 20.21
N LEU A 718 7.79 -27.38 20.92
CA LEU A 718 6.50 -27.64 21.54
C LEU A 718 5.38 -27.07 20.67
N LEU A 719 4.61 -28.00 20.08
CA LEU A 719 3.51 -27.69 19.18
C LEU A 719 2.15 -28.04 19.83
N PRO A 720 1.08 -27.30 19.50
CA PRO A 720 -0.27 -27.72 19.85
C PRO A 720 -0.66 -29.01 19.08
N PRO A 721 -1.61 -29.81 19.60
CA PRO A 721 -2.15 -30.97 18.91
C PRO A 721 -2.80 -30.59 17.57
N THR A 722 -2.79 -31.51 16.61
CA THR A 722 -3.22 -31.29 15.21
C THR A 722 -4.74 -31.42 14.98
N GLY A 723 -5.55 -31.60 16.02
CA GLY A 723 -7.00 -31.89 15.93
C GLY A 723 -7.91 -30.86 16.63
N THR A 724 -9.19 -31.19 16.79
CA THR A 724 -10.19 -30.38 17.53
C THR A 724 -10.01 -30.43 19.05
N GLU A 725 -8.97 -31.09 19.54
CA GLU A 725 -8.67 -31.16 20.96
C GLU A 725 -8.21 -29.77 21.43
N THR A 726 -8.99 -29.17 22.34
CA THR A 726 -8.59 -27.91 23.00
C THR A 726 -7.41 -28.20 23.90
N ALA A 727 -6.21 -27.98 23.39
CA ALA A 727 -5.00 -27.98 24.19
C ALA A 727 -5.16 -26.95 25.32
N THR A 728 -5.06 -27.40 26.56
CA THR A 728 -4.98 -26.54 27.73
C THR A 728 -3.62 -25.84 27.72
N ARG A 729 -3.53 -24.72 26.99
CA ARG A 729 -2.37 -23.83 27.03
C ARG A 729 -2.36 -23.09 28.38
N PRO A 730 -1.17 -22.81 28.94
CA PRO A 730 -1.08 -21.91 30.07
C PRO A 730 -1.73 -20.56 29.74
N PRO A 731 -2.55 -19.99 30.64
CA PRO A 731 -3.27 -18.74 30.39
C PRO A 731 -2.39 -17.59 29.93
N GLY A 732 -1.18 -17.44 30.49
CA GLY A 732 -0.24 -16.38 30.08
C GLY A 732 0.24 -16.54 28.64
N LEU A 733 0.44 -17.77 28.19
CA LEU A 733 0.84 -18.09 26.83
C LEU A 733 -0.32 -17.93 25.82
N ALA A 734 -1.53 -18.32 26.20
CA ALA A 734 -2.74 -18.13 25.39
C ALA A 734 -3.23 -16.66 25.36
N GLY A 735 -2.85 -15.87 26.37
CA GLY A 735 -3.09 -14.44 26.44
C GLY A 735 -2.06 -13.66 25.63
N TYR A 736 -0.95 -13.30 26.29
CA TYR A 736 0.06 -12.35 25.79
C TYR A 736 0.62 -12.68 24.41
N PHE A 737 0.80 -13.97 24.09
CA PHE A 737 1.51 -14.42 22.89
C PHE A 737 0.61 -14.93 21.77
N SER A 738 -0.71 -14.84 21.97
CA SER A 738 -1.66 -15.13 20.90
C SER A 738 -1.65 -14.03 19.83
N SER A 739 -2.01 -14.38 18.60
CA SER A 739 -2.18 -13.43 17.50
C SER A 739 -3.19 -12.32 17.83
N CYS A 740 -4.12 -12.59 18.74
CA CYS A 740 -5.15 -11.65 19.20
C CYS A 740 -4.57 -10.50 20.03
N HIS A 741 -3.43 -10.74 20.69
CA HIS A 741 -2.74 -9.77 21.54
C HIS A 741 -1.39 -9.30 20.95
N LEU A 742 -0.98 -9.80 19.78
CA LEU A 742 0.16 -9.27 19.03
C LEU A 742 0.07 -7.75 18.82
N PRO A 743 -1.08 -7.16 18.45
CA PRO A 743 -1.24 -5.71 18.39
C PRO A 743 -0.70 -4.96 19.60
N GLU A 744 -1.01 -5.45 20.79
CA GLU A 744 -0.61 -4.82 22.05
C GLU A 744 0.89 -5.01 22.30
N LEU A 745 1.43 -6.21 22.04
CA LEU A 745 2.87 -6.47 22.16
C LEU A 745 3.69 -5.58 21.23
N VAL A 746 3.18 -5.32 20.02
CA VAL A 746 3.87 -4.46 19.09
C VAL A 746 3.74 -2.99 19.50
N ALA A 747 2.58 -2.55 19.97
CA ALA A 747 2.44 -1.21 20.55
C ALA A 747 3.45 -0.98 21.70
N ASP A 748 3.60 -1.96 22.60
CA ASP A 748 4.57 -1.89 23.69
C ASP A 748 6.02 -1.79 23.17
N TYR A 749 6.36 -2.50 22.08
CA TYR A 749 7.65 -2.37 21.40
C TYR A 749 7.87 -0.93 20.90
N PHE A 750 6.90 -0.33 20.23
CA PHE A 750 7.03 1.03 19.70
C PHE A 750 7.20 2.08 20.80
N ASP A 751 6.44 1.97 21.89
CA ASP A 751 6.63 2.84 23.05
C ASP A 751 8.03 2.70 23.66
N PHE A 752 8.54 1.46 23.68
CA PHE A 752 9.88 1.19 24.14
C PHE A 752 10.96 1.79 23.23
N VAL A 753 10.73 1.96 21.93
CA VAL A 753 11.73 2.56 21.01
C VAL A 753 11.72 4.09 21.00
N LYS A 754 10.62 4.74 21.41
CA LYS A 754 10.50 6.22 21.44
C LYS A 754 11.61 6.90 22.26
N PRO A 755 12.14 8.07 21.85
CA PRO A 755 13.14 8.83 22.60
C PRO A 755 12.70 9.13 24.05
N ARG A 756 13.63 9.08 25.02
CA ARG A 756 13.34 9.29 26.46
C ARG A 756 12.67 10.64 26.80
N GLY A 757 12.75 11.64 25.91
CA GLY A 757 12.11 12.94 26.08
C GLY A 757 10.60 12.95 25.84
N GLU A 758 10.07 12.01 25.06
CA GLU A 758 8.65 11.91 24.70
C GLU A 758 7.87 10.95 25.63
N ARG A 759 8.58 10.09 26.37
CA ARG A 759 7.98 9.14 27.33
C ARG A 759 7.36 9.79 28.57
N ARG A 760 7.41 11.12 28.69
CA ARG A 760 6.90 11.91 29.82
C ARG A 760 5.91 12.98 29.34
N GLY A 761 4.81 12.54 28.75
CA GLY A 761 3.68 13.41 28.39
C GLY A 761 2.46 13.29 29.32
N GLY A 762 2.53 12.49 30.40
CA GLY A 762 1.41 12.30 31.33
C GLY A 762 1.90 12.13 32.75
N SER A 763 1.90 13.23 33.52
CA SER A 763 1.98 13.35 34.98
C SER A 763 2.87 14.54 35.37
N SER A 764 2.25 15.72 35.42
CA SER A 764 2.56 16.74 36.43
C SER A 764 1.26 17.43 36.83
#